data_AF-A0A955ZL25-F1
#
_entry.id   AF-A0A955ZL25-F1
#
_cell.length_a   1.000
_cell.length_b   1.000
_cell.length_c   1.000
_cell.angle_alpha   90.00
_cell.angle_beta   90.00
_cell.angle_gamma   90.00
#
_symmetry.space_group_name_H-M   'P 1'
#
loop_
_entity.id
_entity.type
_entity.pdbx_description
1 polymer ?
#
loop_
_entity_poly.entity_id
_entity_poly.type
_entity_poly.pdbx_seq_one_letter_code
_entity_poly.pdbx_strand_id
1 'polypeptide(L)'
;DPTAEPFLQDTVTGADPEALWLVPSTLAKGSVDQTSQSLLRAAAVGAVALLLLLVVRYRSMERALAALAPAFAAVACASGGLAWVGQPWDLVSVTVMVLVVGLGVDYGIFLADAPDEERRRVASHAIALSTGTTVAGFVPLVFASTPVLRGVGWTLLFGIGGATVVALVLTPRLVSGWPSPRVRAAIARVAWAGLVFVHLDLLLILVTALTPPTLPPLGPELLDRARLVRTEGLWVLSTQGGPVEAGYAAGALTPELRARLEDEMLESFERLVSVAPFRWLITRGAAVVGSGMNGHLREEDQLEIAATAAAQADRLWLGGPHYTRKVDYHAIHDLGQALVDTPLLGCTGFLAGPPVTTGHWLLGRNFDFEGGVAFDRDKVVRVHRPEHGIPYLSVAFAGISGAVTGFNADGIAVAVNASATDALPRPGTPMTLIVREILETASSLDDAQRILEQRTGFVAENVMVVDADAGEAALFEVDSEHVARVPVDGSMAVSNHFRSPVFTNDRRNAERMAESTTVHRQQRLEELLARSAGHLDLPHAAEILRDRKGVGDAPLARGHRWALDADLATHGVIIDATDRVAWVSRFPNLAGGYARIALADVLDGKLEATEVIPASQDAETALAVRRGRELLRASRRTSGERAKALADEAAALLPGHPEALFEQGRTRLALGDREGALPLLRAALDATPEYASQRAEIEELLR
;
A
#
# COMPACT_ATOMS: atom_id res chain seq x y z
N ASP A 1 0.84 -10.04 17.84
CA ASP A 1 1.32 -10.53 19.15
C ASP A 1 2.78 -10.93 18.99
N PRO A 2 3.75 -10.27 19.67
CA PRO A 2 5.18 -10.51 19.48
C PRO A 2 5.64 -11.88 19.99
N THR A 3 4.80 -12.62 20.73
CA THR A 3 5.14 -13.95 21.25
C THR A 3 4.74 -15.10 20.31
N ALA A 4 4.14 -14.82 19.15
CA ALA A 4 3.75 -15.85 18.17
C ALA A 4 4.86 -16.16 17.14
N GLU A 5 5.90 -15.33 17.05
CA GLU A 5 7.01 -15.49 16.10
C GLU A 5 7.82 -16.79 16.26
N PRO A 6 8.14 -17.27 17.48
CA PRO A 6 8.94 -18.49 17.63
C PRO A 6 8.19 -19.77 17.23
N PHE A 7 6.87 -19.82 17.47
CA PHE A 7 6.07 -21.01 17.18
C PHE A 7 5.88 -21.22 15.67
N LEU A 8 5.81 -20.15 14.89
CA LEU A 8 5.77 -20.22 13.42
C LEU A 8 7.16 -20.51 12.82
N GLN A 9 8.24 -20.01 13.43
CA GLN A 9 9.60 -20.30 12.98
C GLN A 9 9.95 -21.79 13.11
N ASP A 10 9.61 -22.43 14.24
CA ASP A 10 9.88 -23.88 14.44
C ASP A 10 8.99 -24.79 13.59
N THR A 11 7.80 -24.31 13.18
CA THR A 11 6.91 -25.10 12.31
C THR A 11 7.35 -25.07 10.84
N VAL A 12 8.08 -24.02 10.42
CA VAL A 12 8.57 -23.84 9.04
C VAL A 12 9.95 -24.48 8.83
N THR A 13 10.77 -24.60 9.86
CA THR A 13 12.14 -25.17 9.75
C THR A 13 12.20 -26.70 9.78
N GLY A 14 11.10 -27.38 10.12
CA GLY A 14 11.02 -28.85 10.21
C GLY A 14 10.03 -29.53 9.26
N ALA A 15 9.36 -28.79 8.37
CA ALA A 15 8.32 -29.35 7.51
C ALA A 15 8.86 -29.86 6.17
N ASP A 16 8.33 -31.02 5.76
CA ASP A 16 8.64 -31.75 4.53
C ASP A 16 8.55 -30.84 3.27
N PRO A 17 9.60 -30.74 2.44
CA PRO A 17 9.61 -29.93 1.21
C PRO A 17 8.51 -30.31 0.19
N GLU A 18 7.92 -31.51 0.31
CA GLU A 18 6.86 -31.99 -0.57
C GLU A 18 5.43 -31.73 -0.03
N ALA A 19 5.27 -31.14 1.16
CA ALA A 19 3.96 -30.88 1.72
C ALA A 19 3.28 -29.68 1.02
N LEU A 20 2.39 -29.97 0.08
CA LEU A 20 1.46 -29.01 -0.51
C LEU A 20 0.49 -28.50 0.57
N TRP A 21 0.73 -27.30 1.09
CA TRP A 21 -0.19 -26.64 2.03
C TRP A 21 -1.42 -26.12 1.28
N LEU A 22 -2.46 -26.95 1.19
CA LEU A 22 -3.80 -26.49 0.83
C LEU A 22 -4.33 -25.60 1.95
N VAL A 23 -4.29 -24.28 1.74
CA VAL A 23 -4.90 -23.32 2.67
C VAL A 23 -6.43 -23.55 2.66
N PRO A 24 -7.07 -23.90 3.80
CA PRO A 24 -8.52 -24.14 3.87
C PRO A 24 -9.39 -22.93 3.48
N SER A 25 -8.79 -21.76 3.28
CA SER A 25 -9.47 -20.49 2.97
C SER A 25 -10.13 -20.47 1.59
N THR A 26 -9.68 -21.26 0.61
CA THR A 26 -10.24 -21.28 -0.75
C THR A 26 -11.62 -21.94 -0.78
N LEU A 27 -11.81 -23.05 -0.06
CA LEU A 27 -13.11 -23.71 0.12
C LEU A 27 -14.08 -22.87 0.98
N ALA A 28 -13.56 -22.08 1.91
CA ALA A 28 -14.36 -21.18 2.74
C ALA A 28 -14.88 -19.96 1.96
N LYS A 29 -14.17 -19.47 0.93
CA LYS A 29 -14.44 -18.19 0.26
C LYS A 29 -15.79 -18.14 -0.45
N GLY A 30 -16.11 -19.15 -1.27
CA GLY A 30 -17.41 -19.22 -1.97
C GLY A 30 -18.58 -19.30 -0.99
N SER A 31 -18.39 -19.98 0.14
CA SER A 31 -19.37 -20.08 1.21
C SER A 31 -19.51 -18.75 1.98
N VAL A 32 -18.42 -18.08 2.32
CA VAL A 32 -18.42 -16.86 3.15
C VAL A 32 -18.99 -15.64 2.40
N ASP A 33 -18.62 -15.42 1.14
CA ASP A 33 -19.14 -14.29 0.35
C ASP A 33 -20.63 -14.47 0.05
N GLN A 34 -21.04 -15.68 -0.33
CA GLN A 34 -22.44 -16.01 -0.56
C GLN A 34 -23.26 -15.95 0.73
N THR A 35 -22.70 -16.40 1.85
CA THR A 35 -23.34 -16.31 3.18
C THR A 35 -23.50 -14.86 3.61
N SER A 36 -22.48 -14.02 3.44
CA SER A 36 -22.52 -12.60 3.82
C SER A 36 -23.57 -11.82 3.01
N GLN A 37 -23.60 -12.00 1.69
CA GLN A 37 -24.62 -11.37 0.83
C GLN A 37 -26.03 -11.87 1.16
N SER A 38 -26.19 -13.16 1.44
CA SER A 38 -27.48 -13.75 1.82
C SER A 38 -27.96 -13.22 3.18
N LEU A 39 -27.05 -13.08 4.15
CA LEU A 39 -27.33 -12.49 5.46
C LEU A 39 -27.76 -11.03 5.34
N LEU A 40 -27.04 -10.21 4.56
CA LEU A 40 -27.39 -8.81 4.35
C LEU A 40 -28.76 -8.64 3.67
N ARG A 41 -29.06 -9.46 2.65
CA ARG A 41 -30.39 -9.46 2.01
C ARG A 41 -31.49 -9.89 2.98
N ALA A 42 -31.27 -10.96 3.74
CA ALA A 42 -32.23 -11.43 4.74
C ALA A 42 -32.48 -10.40 5.84
N ALA A 43 -31.43 -9.72 6.32
CA ALA A 43 -31.54 -8.65 7.30
C ALA A 43 -32.32 -7.44 6.77
N ALA A 44 -32.06 -7.02 5.52
CA ALA A 44 -32.80 -5.92 4.89
C ALA A 44 -34.29 -6.25 4.69
N VAL A 45 -34.59 -7.46 4.19
CA VAL A 45 -35.97 -7.94 4.04
C VAL A 45 -36.66 -8.02 5.41
N GLY A 46 -35.96 -8.55 6.42
CA GLY A 46 -36.47 -8.65 7.79
C GLY A 46 -36.78 -7.27 8.40
N ALA A 47 -35.89 -6.29 8.22
CA ALA A 47 -36.08 -4.93 8.72
C ALA A 47 -37.30 -4.23 8.07
N VAL A 48 -37.47 -4.39 6.74
CA VAL A 48 -38.63 -3.85 6.02
C VAL A 48 -39.92 -4.54 6.46
N ALA A 49 -39.91 -5.87 6.56
CA ALA A 49 -41.07 -6.64 7.00
C ALA A 49 -41.48 -6.25 8.43
N LEU A 50 -40.52 -6.09 9.34
CA LEU A 50 -40.75 -5.63 10.71
C LEU A 50 -41.34 -4.23 10.74
N LEU A 51 -40.78 -3.27 9.99
CA LEU A 51 -41.31 -1.91 9.90
C LEU A 51 -42.76 -1.92 9.42
N LEU A 52 -43.06 -2.66 8.35
CA LEU A 52 -44.43 -2.78 7.81
C LEU A 52 -45.37 -3.38 8.86
N LEU A 53 -44.95 -4.42 9.57
CA LEU A 53 -45.75 -5.05 10.62
C LEU A 53 -46.05 -4.07 11.76
N LEU A 54 -45.07 -3.29 12.20
CA LEU A 54 -45.25 -2.27 13.24
C LEU A 54 -46.13 -1.12 12.76
N VAL A 55 -46.00 -0.68 11.50
CA VAL A 55 -46.89 0.33 10.90
C VAL A 55 -48.33 -0.16 10.86
N VAL A 56 -48.56 -1.43 10.49
CA VAL A 56 -49.90 -2.04 10.50
C VAL A 56 -50.44 -2.15 11.93
N ARG A 57 -49.62 -2.61 12.89
CA ARG A 57 -50.01 -2.77 14.30
C ARG A 57 -50.37 -1.44 14.95
N TYR A 58 -49.54 -0.42 14.77
CA TYR A 58 -49.72 0.89 15.40
C TYR A 58 -50.58 1.86 14.60
N ARG A 59 -50.83 1.56 13.32
CA ARG A 59 -51.56 2.42 12.37
C ARG A 59 -50.97 3.84 12.27
N SER A 60 -49.69 3.98 12.61
CA SER A 60 -48.93 5.24 12.63
C SER A 60 -47.46 4.94 12.34
N MET A 61 -46.91 5.64 11.35
CA MET A 61 -45.49 5.56 11.02
C MET A 61 -44.64 6.12 12.16
N GLU A 62 -45.12 7.17 12.83
CA GLU A 62 -44.44 7.80 13.96
C GLU A 62 -44.27 6.84 15.13
N ARG A 63 -45.34 6.15 15.55
CA ARG A 63 -45.23 5.16 16.63
C ARG A 63 -44.37 3.96 16.25
N ALA A 64 -44.44 3.50 15.00
CA ALA A 64 -43.58 2.42 14.51
C ALA A 64 -42.08 2.82 14.57
N LEU A 65 -41.75 4.03 14.10
CA LEU A 65 -40.38 4.54 14.16
C LEU A 65 -39.93 4.84 15.60
N ALA A 66 -40.83 5.29 16.49
CA ALA A 66 -40.54 5.44 17.92
C ALA A 66 -40.16 4.11 18.58
N ALA A 67 -40.89 3.04 18.23
CA ALA A 67 -40.61 1.68 18.70
C ALA A 67 -39.31 1.11 18.11
N LEU A 68 -38.90 1.52 16.91
CA LEU A 68 -37.63 1.10 16.31
C LEU A 68 -36.43 1.96 16.73
N ALA A 69 -36.64 3.10 17.38
CA ALA A 69 -35.56 4.02 17.76
C ALA A 69 -34.42 3.36 18.55
N PRO A 70 -34.68 2.47 19.54
CA PRO A 70 -33.60 1.79 20.26
C PRO A 70 -32.80 0.83 19.38
N ALA A 71 -33.43 0.17 18.41
CA ALA A 71 -32.76 -0.73 17.47
C ALA A 71 -31.79 0.04 16.55
N PHE A 72 -32.21 1.21 16.04
CA PHE A 72 -31.32 2.09 15.28
C PHE A 72 -30.14 2.59 16.12
N ALA A 73 -30.39 2.94 17.38
CA ALA A 73 -29.35 3.34 18.31
C ALA A 73 -28.36 2.19 18.58
N ALA A 74 -28.85 0.95 18.67
CA ALA A 74 -28.02 -0.22 18.88
C ALA A 74 -26.98 -0.37 17.76
N VAL A 75 -27.43 -0.30 16.50
CA VAL A 75 -26.54 -0.35 15.33
C VAL A 75 -25.56 0.82 15.35
N ALA A 76 -26.05 2.05 15.51
CA ALA A 76 -25.23 3.25 15.47
C ALA A 76 -24.16 3.28 16.57
N CYS A 77 -24.54 2.96 17.81
CA CYS A 77 -23.62 2.94 18.95
C CYS A 77 -22.61 1.81 18.85
N ALA A 78 -23.01 0.62 18.40
CA ALA A 78 -22.05 -0.47 18.22
C ALA A 78 -21.06 -0.19 17.07
N SER A 79 -21.53 0.29 15.92
CA SER A 79 -20.66 0.69 14.82
C SER A 79 -19.69 1.79 15.23
N GLY A 80 -20.20 2.85 15.86
CA GLY A 80 -19.38 3.98 16.33
C GLY A 80 -18.44 3.59 17.47
N GLY A 81 -18.89 2.72 18.37
CA GLY A 81 -18.11 2.23 19.51
C GLY A 81 -16.97 1.32 19.07
N LEU A 82 -17.23 0.35 18.19
CA LEU A 82 -16.18 -0.50 17.59
C LEU A 82 -15.14 0.33 16.85
N ALA A 83 -15.57 1.30 16.05
CA ALA A 83 -14.67 2.24 15.38
C ALA A 83 -13.85 3.06 16.39
N TRP A 84 -14.46 3.51 17.49
CA TRP A 84 -13.80 4.28 18.53
C TRP A 84 -12.73 3.48 19.28
N VAL A 85 -12.96 2.18 19.51
CA VAL A 85 -11.97 1.28 20.13
C VAL A 85 -11.03 0.60 19.13
N GLY A 86 -11.12 0.95 17.84
CA GLY A 86 -10.27 0.40 16.77
C GLY A 86 -10.48 -1.09 16.51
N GLN A 87 -11.67 -1.64 16.79
CA GLN A 87 -12.00 -3.04 16.51
C GLN A 87 -12.68 -3.16 15.14
N PRO A 88 -12.18 -3.99 14.22
CA PRO A 88 -12.82 -4.21 12.93
C PRO A 88 -14.12 -5.02 13.08
N TRP A 89 -15.00 -4.92 12.10
CA TRP A 89 -16.15 -5.81 11.98
C TRP A 89 -15.68 -7.21 11.58
N ASP A 90 -16.12 -8.22 12.32
CA ASP A 90 -15.96 -9.64 11.98
C ASP A 90 -17.33 -10.33 11.84
N LEU A 91 -17.34 -11.53 11.26
CA LEU A 91 -18.56 -12.29 10.99
C LEU A 91 -19.35 -12.62 12.27
N VAL A 92 -18.66 -12.88 13.38
CA VAL A 92 -19.28 -13.19 14.67
C VAL A 92 -19.90 -11.92 15.26
N SER A 93 -19.20 -10.79 15.20
CA SER A 93 -19.71 -9.48 15.60
C SER A 93 -20.96 -9.07 14.80
N VAL A 94 -21.00 -9.35 13.49
CA VAL A 94 -22.21 -9.16 12.65
C VAL A 94 -23.36 -10.05 13.10
N THR A 95 -23.08 -11.32 13.41
CA THR A 95 -24.11 -12.26 13.89
C THR A 95 -24.69 -11.80 15.24
N VAL A 96 -23.83 -11.32 16.13
CA VAL A 96 -24.22 -10.75 17.42
C VAL A 96 -25.00 -9.45 17.25
N MET A 97 -24.69 -8.63 16.24
CA MET A 97 -25.46 -7.43 15.92
C MET A 97 -26.93 -7.75 15.62
N VAL A 98 -27.22 -8.84 14.92
CA VAL A 98 -28.61 -9.27 14.64
C VAL A 98 -29.37 -9.52 15.95
N LEU A 99 -28.73 -10.16 16.94
CA LEU A 99 -29.31 -10.37 18.27
C LEU A 99 -29.54 -9.04 19.01
N VAL A 100 -28.56 -8.14 18.97
CA VAL A 100 -28.63 -6.81 19.61
C VAL A 100 -29.77 -5.97 19.02
N VAL A 101 -29.96 -6.01 17.71
CA VAL A 101 -31.09 -5.35 17.02
C VAL A 101 -32.42 -5.91 17.53
N GLY A 102 -32.55 -7.23 17.65
CA GLY A 102 -33.75 -7.87 18.20
C GLY A 102 -34.09 -7.36 19.61
N LEU A 103 -33.12 -7.31 20.51
CA LEU A 103 -33.31 -6.77 21.87
C LEU A 103 -33.69 -5.28 21.85
N GLY A 104 -33.08 -4.49 20.97
CA GLY A 104 -33.45 -3.07 20.81
C GLY A 104 -34.89 -2.89 20.35
N VAL A 105 -35.36 -3.72 19.40
CA VAL A 105 -36.76 -3.72 18.96
C VAL A 105 -37.69 -4.02 20.14
N ASP A 106 -37.39 -5.05 20.93
CA ASP A 106 -38.20 -5.43 22.09
C ASP A 106 -38.31 -4.29 23.12
N TYR A 107 -37.19 -3.63 23.43
CA TYR A 107 -37.17 -2.51 24.37
C TYR A 107 -38.08 -1.36 23.91
N GLY A 108 -38.06 -1.07 22.62
CA GLY A 108 -38.90 -0.03 22.04
C GLY A 108 -40.38 -0.41 22.00
N ILE A 109 -40.71 -1.66 21.66
CA ILE A 109 -42.09 -2.17 21.68
C ILE A 109 -42.67 -2.15 23.10
N PHE A 110 -41.94 -2.63 24.11
CA PHE A 110 -42.43 -2.64 25.50
C PHE A 110 -42.78 -1.25 26.02
N LEU A 111 -42.03 -0.22 25.61
CA LEU A 111 -42.32 1.16 25.99
C LEU A 111 -43.38 1.82 25.10
N ALA A 112 -43.49 1.42 23.83
CA ALA A 112 -44.56 1.87 22.94
C ALA A 112 -45.94 1.30 23.34
N ASP A 113 -45.97 0.08 23.88
CA ASP A 113 -47.19 -0.62 24.33
C ASP A 113 -47.56 -0.33 25.80
N ALA A 114 -46.84 0.57 26.48
CA ALA A 114 -47.10 0.96 27.86
C ALA A 114 -47.88 2.30 27.92
N PRO A 115 -49.23 2.27 27.98
CA PRO A 115 -50.07 3.47 27.85
C PRO A 115 -50.04 4.39 29.07
N ASP A 116 -49.75 3.84 30.25
CA ASP A 116 -49.77 4.55 31.53
C ASP A 116 -48.39 4.53 32.22
N GLU A 117 -48.21 5.45 33.17
CA GLU A 117 -46.93 5.65 33.86
C GLU A 117 -46.50 4.43 34.71
N GLU A 118 -47.46 3.65 35.23
CA GLU A 118 -47.19 2.46 36.04
C GLU A 118 -46.61 1.35 35.16
N ARG A 119 -47.27 1.02 34.04
CA ARG A 119 -46.77 0.05 33.07
C ARG A 119 -45.44 0.47 32.46
N ARG A 120 -45.25 1.78 32.20
CA ARG A 120 -43.97 2.32 31.71
C ARG A 120 -42.85 2.13 32.72
N ARG A 121 -43.12 2.34 34.02
CA ARG A 121 -42.14 2.06 35.08
C ARG A 121 -41.80 0.58 35.15
N VAL A 122 -42.78 -0.31 35.06
CA VAL A 122 -42.53 -1.76 35.05
C VAL A 122 -41.68 -2.16 33.85
N ALA A 123 -42.04 -1.71 32.65
CA ALA A 123 -41.27 -1.95 31.43
C ALA A 123 -39.83 -1.39 31.52
N SER A 124 -39.67 -0.18 32.07
CA SER A 124 -38.35 0.45 32.24
C SER A 124 -37.45 -0.35 33.19
N HIS A 125 -37.99 -0.85 34.31
CA HIS A 125 -37.24 -1.71 35.23
C HIS A 125 -36.90 -3.07 34.60
N ALA A 126 -37.82 -3.66 33.83
CA ALA A 126 -37.56 -4.92 33.12
C ALA A 126 -36.44 -4.76 32.07
N ILE A 127 -36.47 -3.67 31.30
CA ILE A 127 -35.42 -3.33 30.33
C ILE A 127 -34.08 -3.10 31.05
N ALA A 128 -34.06 -2.32 32.13
CA ALA A 128 -32.84 -2.05 32.89
C ALA A 128 -32.25 -3.33 33.50
N LEU A 129 -33.08 -4.23 34.03
CA LEU A 129 -32.65 -5.51 34.57
C LEU A 129 -32.13 -6.45 33.48
N SER A 130 -32.83 -6.55 32.34
CA SER A 130 -32.37 -7.31 31.18
C SER A 130 -31.04 -6.81 30.65
N THR A 131 -30.89 -5.48 30.48
CA THR A 131 -29.62 -4.88 30.08
C THR A 131 -28.52 -5.17 31.08
N GLY A 132 -28.79 -5.02 32.38
CA GLY A 132 -27.84 -5.26 33.44
C GLY A 132 -27.32 -6.70 33.46
N THR A 133 -28.18 -7.70 33.28
CA THR A 133 -27.77 -9.10 33.23
C THR A 133 -27.00 -9.43 31.95
N THR A 134 -27.39 -8.88 30.81
CA THR A 134 -26.65 -9.07 29.54
C THR A 134 -25.26 -8.42 29.61
N VAL A 135 -25.17 -7.16 30.06
CA VAL A 135 -23.88 -6.47 30.24
C VAL A 135 -23.00 -7.25 31.23
N ALA A 136 -23.55 -7.69 32.37
CA ALA A 136 -22.79 -8.49 33.34
C ALA A 136 -22.27 -9.82 32.75
N GLY A 137 -23.06 -10.48 31.89
CA GLY A 137 -22.67 -11.74 31.24
C GLY A 137 -21.62 -11.59 30.15
N PHE A 138 -21.64 -10.49 29.39
CA PHE A 138 -20.83 -10.34 28.17
C PHE A 138 -19.67 -9.33 28.27
N VAL A 139 -19.67 -8.42 29.26
CA VAL A 139 -18.52 -7.53 29.52
C VAL A 139 -17.19 -8.28 29.71
N PRO A 140 -17.13 -9.46 30.35
CA PRO A 140 -15.87 -10.20 30.44
C PRO A 140 -15.20 -10.48 29.08
N LEU A 141 -15.98 -10.62 27.99
CA LEU A 141 -15.45 -10.84 26.64
C LEU A 141 -14.66 -9.65 26.11
N VAL A 142 -14.93 -8.43 26.59
CA VAL A 142 -14.14 -7.24 26.26
C VAL A 142 -12.67 -7.39 26.67
N PHE A 143 -12.39 -8.22 27.68
CA PHE A 143 -11.04 -8.49 28.16
C PHE A 143 -10.42 -9.76 27.58
N ALA A 144 -11.10 -10.46 26.66
CA ALA A 144 -10.54 -11.65 26.02
C ALA A 144 -9.30 -11.31 25.20
N SER A 145 -8.32 -12.21 25.22
CA SER A 145 -7.09 -12.10 24.42
C SER A 145 -7.35 -12.29 22.92
N THR A 146 -8.40 -13.05 22.57
CA THR A 146 -8.78 -13.33 21.18
C THR A 146 -9.59 -12.16 20.57
N PRO A 147 -9.16 -11.55 19.45
CA PRO A 147 -9.83 -10.39 18.85
C PRO A 147 -11.31 -10.62 18.52
N VAL A 148 -11.66 -11.80 18.00
CA VAL A 148 -13.05 -12.15 17.65
C VAL A 148 -13.98 -12.09 18.86
N LEU A 149 -13.54 -12.66 20.00
CA LEU A 149 -14.35 -12.62 21.23
C LEU A 149 -14.43 -11.20 21.81
N ARG A 150 -13.36 -10.42 21.64
CA ARG A 150 -13.33 -9.01 22.06
C ARG A 150 -14.31 -8.16 21.26
N GLY A 151 -14.38 -8.37 19.94
CA GLY A 151 -15.34 -7.73 19.04
C GLY A 151 -16.78 -7.99 19.47
N VAL A 152 -17.11 -9.24 19.83
CA VAL A 152 -18.41 -9.62 20.39
C VAL A 152 -18.73 -8.84 21.66
N GLY A 153 -17.79 -8.78 22.62
CA GLY A 153 -17.96 -8.05 23.88
C GLY A 153 -18.26 -6.57 23.66
N TRP A 154 -17.49 -5.90 22.81
CA TRP A 154 -17.69 -4.49 22.49
C TRP A 154 -19.00 -4.23 21.74
N THR A 155 -19.35 -5.09 20.79
CA THR A 155 -20.60 -4.99 20.02
C THR A 155 -21.82 -5.01 20.94
N LEU A 156 -21.85 -5.94 21.90
CA LEU A 156 -22.92 -6.04 22.89
C LEU A 156 -22.96 -4.84 23.83
N LEU A 157 -21.80 -4.45 24.36
CA LEU A 157 -21.71 -3.35 25.32
C LEU A 157 -22.21 -2.03 24.72
N PHE A 158 -21.69 -1.64 23.56
CA PHE A 158 -22.08 -0.40 22.92
C PHE A 158 -23.48 -0.47 22.32
N GLY A 159 -23.85 -1.59 21.70
CA GLY A 159 -25.14 -1.76 21.06
C GLY A 159 -26.30 -1.79 22.06
N ILE A 160 -26.24 -2.68 23.06
CA ILE A 160 -27.29 -2.77 24.09
C ILE A 160 -27.28 -1.51 24.96
N GLY A 161 -26.10 -1.00 25.35
CA GLY A 161 -26.00 0.24 26.10
C GLY A 161 -26.68 1.42 25.38
N GLY A 162 -26.39 1.59 24.09
CA GLY A 162 -27.01 2.61 23.25
C GLY A 162 -28.52 2.41 23.09
N ALA A 163 -28.96 1.18 22.82
CA ALA A 163 -30.37 0.84 22.73
C ALA A 163 -31.12 1.18 24.02
N THR A 164 -30.57 0.81 25.19
CA THR A 164 -31.21 1.03 26.49
C THR A 164 -31.31 2.50 26.84
N VAL A 165 -30.27 3.30 26.57
CA VAL A 165 -30.34 4.76 26.79
C VAL A 165 -31.45 5.37 25.93
N VAL A 166 -31.52 5.01 24.65
CA VAL A 166 -32.55 5.51 23.74
C VAL A 166 -33.93 5.01 24.13
N ALA A 167 -34.07 3.74 24.51
CA ALA A 167 -35.31 3.17 25.01
C ALA A 167 -35.81 3.92 26.25
N LEU A 168 -34.99 4.12 27.27
CA LEU A 168 -35.45 4.71 28.53
C LEU A 168 -35.67 6.23 28.45
N VAL A 169 -34.89 6.95 27.62
CA VAL A 169 -34.92 8.42 27.58
C VAL A 169 -35.73 8.96 26.41
N LEU A 170 -35.50 8.43 25.20
CA LEU A 170 -35.99 9.02 23.96
C LEU A 170 -37.30 8.37 23.48
N THR A 171 -37.42 7.05 23.52
CA THR A 171 -38.63 6.33 23.06
C THR A 171 -39.92 6.82 23.72
N PRO A 172 -40.01 7.04 25.05
CA PRO A 172 -41.26 7.46 25.66
C PRO A 172 -41.66 8.88 25.24
N ARG A 173 -40.66 9.75 24.98
CA ARG A 173 -40.88 11.09 24.44
C ARG A 173 -41.43 11.00 23.03
N LEU A 174 -40.81 10.21 22.16
CA LEU A 174 -41.25 10.00 20.77
C LEU A 174 -42.67 9.39 20.69
N VAL A 175 -43.01 8.47 21.60
CA VAL A 175 -44.34 7.84 21.67
C VAL A 175 -45.40 8.83 22.17
N SER A 176 -45.04 9.70 23.13
CA SER A 176 -45.95 10.70 23.72
C SER A 176 -46.17 11.94 22.85
N GLY A 177 -45.16 12.32 22.05
CA GLY A 177 -45.20 13.51 21.21
C GLY A 177 -44.09 13.48 20.17
N TRP A 178 -44.47 13.41 18.91
CA TRP A 178 -43.51 13.41 17.81
C TRP A 178 -42.79 14.78 17.71
N PRO A 179 -41.51 14.83 17.29
CA PRO A 179 -40.72 16.07 17.30
C PRO A 179 -41.38 17.25 16.57
N SER A 180 -41.07 18.48 17.01
CA SER A 180 -41.60 19.70 16.39
C SER A 180 -41.22 19.80 14.90
N PRO A 181 -42.00 20.53 14.08
CA PRO A 181 -41.72 20.67 12.64
C PRO A 181 -40.29 21.11 12.32
N ARG A 182 -39.69 21.97 13.15
CA ARG A 182 -38.30 22.44 12.98
C ARG A 182 -37.28 21.32 13.21
N VAL A 183 -37.47 20.53 14.26
CA VAL A 183 -36.59 19.38 14.56
C VAL A 183 -36.75 18.29 13.51
N ARG A 184 -37.98 18.03 13.04
CA ARG A 184 -38.23 17.11 11.91
C ARG A 184 -37.53 17.57 10.64
N ALA A 185 -37.60 18.86 10.31
CA ALA A 185 -36.91 19.41 9.15
C ALA A 185 -35.38 19.26 9.28
N ALA A 186 -34.81 19.47 10.47
CA ALA A 186 -33.39 19.27 10.71
C ALA A 186 -32.97 17.79 10.59
N ILE A 187 -33.68 16.87 11.24
CA ILE A 187 -33.43 15.43 11.15
C ILE A 187 -33.59 14.96 9.71
N ALA A 188 -34.65 15.38 9.02
CA ALA A 188 -34.88 15.04 7.63
C ALA A 188 -33.76 15.56 6.73
N ARG A 189 -33.25 16.78 6.93
CA ARG A 189 -32.11 17.31 6.16
C ARG A 189 -30.84 16.50 6.39
N VAL A 190 -30.53 16.13 7.62
CA VAL A 190 -29.35 15.31 7.94
C VAL A 190 -29.49 13.90 7.37
N ALA A 191 -30.65 13.27 7.55
CA ALA A 191 -30.94 11.96 6.99
C ALA A 191 -30.89 11.97 5.45
N TRP A 192 -31.47 13.00 4.81
CA TRP A 192 -31.37 13.20 3.36
C TRP A 192 -29.94 13.44 2.91
N ALA A 193 -29.15 14.27 3.60
CA ALA A 193 -27.75 14.50 3.25
C ALA A 193 -26.93 13.21 3.37
N GLY A 194 -27.12 12.42 4.42
CA GLY A 194 -26.47 11.12 4.59
C GLY A 194 -26.91 10.11 3.52
N LEU A 195 -28.22 10.07 3.20
CA LEU A 195 -28.75 9.22 2.15
C LEU A 195 -28.15 9.59 0.79
N VAL A 196 -28.13 10.88 0.45
CA VAL A 196 -27.52 11.42 -0.77
C VAL A 196 -26.04 11.07 -0.82
N PHE A 197 -25.31 11.22 0.28
CA PHE A 197 -23.89 10.85 0.36
C PHE A 197 -23.67 9.35 0.09
N VAL A 198 -24.44 8.47 0.74
CA VAL A 198 -24.35 7.02 0.52
C VAL A 198 -24.72 6.64 -0.91
N HIS A 199 -25.76 7.25 -1.49
CA HIS A 199 -26.15 6.99 -2.87
C HIS A 199 -25.11 7.52 -3.86
N LEU A 200 -24.51 8.68 -3.59
CA LEU A 200 -23.40 9.21 -4.38
C LEU A 200 -22.19 8.29 -4.30
N ASP A 201 -21.82 7.82 -3.11
CA ASP A 201 -20.70 6.89 -2.92
C ASP A 201 -20.94 5.56 -3.66
N LEU A 202 -22.12 4.97 -3.50
CA LEU A 202 -22.50 3.74 -4.21
C LEU A 202 -22.57 3.95 -5.73
N LEU A 203 -23.08 5.10 -6.18
CA LEU A 203 -23.11 5.44 -7.59
C LEU A 203 -21.69 5.56 -8.13
N LEU A 204 -20.79 6.26 -7.42
CA LEU A 204 -19.37 6.38 -7.78
C LEU A 204 -18.74 5.00 -7.87
N ILE A 205 -18.88 4.16 -6.85
CA ILE A 205 -18.39 2.78 -6.86
C ILE A 205 -18.92 2.02 -8.07
N LEU A 206 -20.21 2.13 -8.39
CA LEU A 206 -20.83 1.41 -9.51
C LEU A 206 -20.34 1.90 -10.87
N VAL A 207 -20.22 3.21 -11.08
CA VAL A 207 -19.81 3.78 -12.38
C VAL A 207 -18.30 3.69 -12.61
N THR A 208 -17.50 3.58 -11.55
CA THR A 208 -16.06 3.36 -11.65
C THR A 208 -15.67 1.88 -11.51
N ALA A 209 -16.63 0.99 -11.26
CA ALA A 209 -16.37 -0.43 -11.15
C ALA A 209 -15.89 -1.00 -12.49
N LEU A 210 -14.72 -1.63 -12.45
CA LEU A 210 -14.19 -2.39 -13.58
C LEU A 210 -14.80 -3.79 -13.59
N THR A 211 -15.29 -4.21 -14.76
CA THR A 211 -15.82 -5.56 -14.96
C THR A 211 -14.65 -6.53 -15.16
N PRO A 212 -14.48 -7.54 -14.28
CA PRO A 212 -13.44 -8.54 -14.49
C PRO A 212 -13.72 -9.36 -15.74
N PRO A 213 -12.69 -9.81 -16.47
CA PRO A 213 -12.86 -10.77 -17.56
C PRO A 213 -13.40 -12.10 -17.04
N THR A 214 -14.04 -12.86 -17.93
CA THR A 214 -14.53 -14.21 -17.63
C THR A 214 -13.33 -15.15 -17.46
N LEU A 215 -13.18 -15.71 -16.27
CA LEU A 215 -12.12 -16.68 -15.98
C LEU A 215 -12.58 -18.11 -16.30
N PRO A 216 -11.69 -18.98 -16.80
CA PRO A 216 -11.94 -20.42 -16.79
C PRO A 216 -12.04 -20.95 -15.35
N PRO A 217 -12.52 -22.19 -15.15
CA PRO A 217 -12.55 -22.81 -13.83
C PRO A 217 -11.18 -22.75 -13.15
N LEU A 218 -11.16 -22.25 -11.91
CA LEU A 218 -9.95 -22.18 -11.10
C LEU A 218 -9.92 -23.38 -10.16
N GLY A 219 -8.76 -24.02 -10.05
CA GLY A 219 -8.58 -25.17 -9.18
C GLY A 219 -7.11 -25.38 -8.78
N PRO A 220 -6.87 -26.26 -7.79
CA PRO A 220 -5.53 -26.53 -7.26
C PRO A 220 -4.56 -27.07 -8.31
N GLU A 221 -5.05 -27.68 -9.39
CA GLU A 221 -4.26 -28.13 -10.54
C GLU A 221 -3.46 -27.00 -11.22
N LEU A 222 -3.93 -25.76 -11.13
CA LEU A 222 -3.20 -24.59 -11.65
C LEU A 222 -1.93 -24.28 -10.83
N LEU A 223 -1.76 -24.90 -9.66
CA LEU A 223 -0.57 -24.76 -8.81
C LEU A 223 0.52 -25.79 -9.14
N ASP A 224 0.22 -26.82 -9.95
CA ASP A 224 1.17 -27.90 -10.26
C ASP A 224 2.47 -27.36 -10.86
N ARG A 225 2.37 -26.25 -11.62
CA ARG A 225 3.46 -25.56 -12.32
C ARG A 225 3.91 -24.27 -11.65
N ALA A 226 3.64 -24.14 -10.36
CA ALA A 226 4.08 -23.00 -9.57
C ALA A 226 4.74 -23.43 -8.26
N ARG A 227 5.77 -22.69 -7.84
CA ARG A 227 6.49 -22.92 -6.59
C ARG A 227 6.85 -21.59 -5.97
N LEU A 228 6.70 -21.48 -4.65
CA LEU A 228 7.18 -20.35 -3.85
C LEU A 228 8.15 -20.90 -2.81
N VAL A 229 9.37 -20.38 -2.79
CA VAL A 229 10.40 -20.75 -1.82
C VAL A 229 10.92 -19.51 -1.13
N ARG A 230 11.21 -19.61 0.17
CA ARG A 230 11.98 -18.60 0.89
C ARG A 230 13.42 -19.07 1.01
N THR A 231 14.34 -18.36 0.37
CA THR A 231 15.77 -18.72 0.31
C THR A 231 16.60 -17.47 0.51
N GLU A 232 17.64 -17.55 1.35
CA GLU A 232 18.48 -16.40 1.69
C GLU A 232 17.66 -15.14 2.05
N GLY A 233 16.57 -15.31 2.80
CA GLY A 233 15.69 -14.19 3.20
C GLY A 233 14.84 -13.56 2.08
N LEU A 234 14.97 -14.00 0.83
CA LEU A 234 14.15 -13.58 -0.31
C LEU A 234 13.03 -14.59 -0.59
N TRP A 235 11.92 -14.09 -1.14
CA TRP A 235 10.87 -14.94 -1.70
C TRP A 235 11.10 -15.13 -3.20
N VAL A 236 11.22 -16.38 -3.66
CA VAL A 236 11.35 -16.71 -5.08
C VAL A 236 10.08 -17.42 -5.53
N LEU A 237 9.32 -16.78 -6.42
CA LEU A 237 8.09 -17.30 -7.01
C LEU A 237 8.36 -17.73 -8.45
N SER A 238 8.39 -19.04 -8.71
CA SER A 238 8.45 -19.59 -10.06
C SER A 238 7.06 -20.00 -10.52
N THR A 239 6.69 -19.58 -11.74
CA THR A 239 5.39 -19.88 -12.36
C THR A 239 5.58 -20.25 -13.82
N GLN A 240 4.76 -21.15 -14.33
CA GLN A 240 4.74 -21.53 -15.75
C GLN A 240 3.31 -21.69 -16.25
N GLY A 241 3.03 -21.19 -17.46
CA GLY A 241 1.73 -21.31 -18.12
C GLY A 241 1.21 -19.97 -18.62
N GLY A 242 -0.10 -19.91 -18.85
CA GLY A 242 -0.79 -18.70 -19.28
C GLY A 242 -1.06 -17.71 -18.13
N PRO A 243 -1.72 -16.59 -18.44
CA PRO A 243 -1.99 -15.53 -17.47
C PRO A 243 -2.89 -16.00 -16.31
N VAL A 244 -3.83 -16.92 -16.56
CA VAL A 244 -4.73 -17.41 -15.51
C VAL A 244 -3.98 -18.30 -14.51
N GLU A 245 -3.13 -19.22 -14.99
CA GLU A 245 -2.27 -20.05 -14.16
C GLU A 245 -1.34 -19.19 -13.31
N ALA A 246 -0.62 -18.25 -13.95
CA ALA A 246 0.31 -17.35 -13.29
C ALA A 246 -0.39 -16.51 -12.21
N GLY A 247 -1.54 -15.93 -12.56
CA GLY A 247 -2.31 -15.06 -11.68
C GLY A 247 -2.90 -15.82 -10.50
N TYR A 248 -3.47 -17.00 -10.74
CA TYR A 248 -4.00 -17.85 -9.67
C TYR A 248 -2.89 -18.31 -8.73
N ALA A 249 -1.76 -18.77 -9.28
CA ALA A 249 -0.61 -19.21 -8.49
C ALA A 249 -0.01 -18.08 -7.65
N ALA A 250 0.26 -16.92 -8.26
CA ALA A 250 0.73 -15.75 -7.53
C ALA A 250 -0.24 -15.38 -6.41
N GLY A 251 -1.55 -15.49 -6.67
CA GLY A 251 -2.56 -15.16 -5.69
C GLY A 251 -2.73 -16.17 -4.55
N ALA A 252 -2.64 -17.47 -4.86
CA ALA A 252 -2.86 -18.56 -3.91
C ALA A 252 -1.62 -18.90 -3.07
N LEU A 253 -0.42 -18.67 -3.59
CA LEU A 253 0.84 -18.97 -2.90
C LEU A 253 1.35 -17.81 -2.03
N THR A 254 0.85 -16.58 -2.22
CA THR A 254 1.30 -15.40 -1.46
C THR A 254 0.25 -14.71 -0.56
N PRO A 255 -0.74 -15.40 0.03
CA PRO A 255 -1.88 -14.75 0.68
C PRO A 255 -1.48 -13.90 1.89
N GLU A 256 -0.50 -14.33 2.70
CA GLU A 256 -0.01 -13.58 3.85
C GLU A 256 0.87 -12.39 3.43
N LEU A 257 1.71 -12.56 2.41
CA LEU A 257 2.58 -11.50 1.90
C LEU A 257 1.72 -10.34 1.37
N ARG A 258 0.73 -10.67 0.52
CA ARG A 258 -0.22 -9.71 -0.02
C ARG A 258 -1.01 -9.00 1.07
N ALA A 259 -1.53 -9.76 2.03
CA ALA A 259 -2.23 -9.21 3.18
C ALA A 259 -1.40 -8.16 3.92
N ARG A 260 -0.13 -8.47 4.23
CA ARG A 260 0.77 -7.53 4.93
C ARG A 260 1.09 -6.30 4.10
N LEU A 261 1.35 -6.46 2.80
CA LEU A 261 1.64 -5.34 1.90
C LEU A 261 0.42 -4.42 1.74
N GLU A 262 -0.78 -4.99 1.61
CA GLU A 262 -2.03 -4.20 1.56
C GLU A 262 -2.30 -3.48 2.89
N ASP A 263 -2.13 -4.16 4.02
CA ASP A 263 -2.30 -3.56 5.35
C ASP A 263 -1.30 -2.40 5.55
N GLU A 264 -0.02 -2.59 5.21
CA GLU A 264 1.02 -1.54 5.29
C GLU A 264 0.74 -0.35 4.34
N MET A 265 0.27 -0.63 3.12
CA MET A 265 -0.09 0.40 2.15
C MET A 265 -1.29 1.22 2.63
N LEU A 266 -2.33 0.56 3.16
CA LEU A 266 -3.48 1.25 3.73
C LEU A 266 -3.09 2.08 4.95
N GLU A 267 -2.35 1.51 5.89
CA GLU A 267 -1.86 2.25 7.05
C GLU A 267 -0.99 3.44 6.62
N SER A 268 -0.14 3.28 5.61
CA SER A 268 0.65 4.38 5.05
C SER A 268 -0.23 5.47 4.44
N PHE A 269 -1.29 5.11 3.72
CA PHE A 269 -2.25 6.06 3.17
C PHE A 269 -3.03 6.78 4.28
N GLU A 270 -3.51 6.06 5.29
CA GLU A 270 -4.20 6.65 6.46
C GLU A 270 -3.28 7.58 7.26
N ARG A 271 -2.00 7.21 7.34
CA ARG A 271 -0.95 8.07 7.90
C ARG A 271 -0.85 9.35 7.06
N LEU A 272 -0.62 9.26 5.76
CA LEU A 272 -0.42 10.41 4.88
C LEU A 272 -1.64 11.33 4.82
N VAL A 273 -2.85 10.76 4.76
CA VAL A 273 -4.12 11.48 4.68
C VAL A 273 -4.97 11.12 5.91
N SER A 274 -4.73 11.78 7.03
CA SER A 274 -5.39 11.44 8.30
C SER A 274 -6.89 11.74 8.33
N VAL A 275 -7.34 12.73 7.54
CA VAL A 275 -8.71 13.25 7.56
C VAL A 275 -9.61 12.42 6.63
N ALA A 276 -10.60 11.74 7.20
CA ALA A 276 -11.43 10.76 6.49
C ALA A 276 -12.18 11.32 5.25
N PRO A 277 -12.80 12.52 5.27
CA PRO A 277 -13.38 13.11 4.06
C PRO A 277 -12.39 13.31 2.91
N PHE A 278 -11.14 13.69 3.20
CA PHE A 278 -10.11 13.82 2.18
C PHE A 278 -9.64 12.46 1.66
N ARG A 279 -9.54 11.45 2.54
CA ARG A 279 -9.30 10.07 2.09
C ARG A 279 -10.37 9.60 1.11
N TRP A 280 -11.64 9.80 1.46
CA TRP A 280 -12.76 9.46 0.59
C TRP A 280 -12.68 10.20 -0.75
N LEU A 281 -12.39 11.51 -0.72
CA LEU A 281 -12.25 12.30 -1.95
C LEU A 281 -11.10 11.79 -2.84
N ILE A 282 -9.94 11.49 -2.26
CA ILE A 282 -8.78 10.98 -2.99
C ILE A 282 -9.05 9.59 -3.54
N THR A 283 -9.60 8.66 -2.75
CA THR A 283 -9.88 7.29 -3.22
C THR A 283 -10.95 7.26 -4.30
N ARG A 284 -12.02 8.04 -4.17
CA ARG A 284 -13.05 8.14 -5.23
C ARG A 284 -12.57 8.92 -6.44
N GLY A 285 -11.78 9.98 -6.25
CA GLY A 285 -11.15 10.70 -7.35
C GLY A 285 -10.21 9.81 -8.16
N ALA A 286 -9.35 9.04 -7.48
CA ALA A 286 -8.47 8.06 -8.10
C ALA A 286 -9.26 6.99 -8.86
N ALA A 287 -10.36 6.47 -8.29
CA ALA A 287 -11.21 5.51 -9.00
C ALA A 287 -11.87 6.10 -10.25
N VAL A 288 -12.25 7.39 -10.23
CA VAL A 288 -12.80 8.08 -11.42
C VAL A 288 -11.73 8.21 -12.51
N VAL A 289 -10.52 8.66 -12.16
CA VAL A 289 -9.38 8.71 -13.09
C VAL A 289 -9.04 7.30 -13.60
N GLY A 290 -9.11 6.30 -12.72
CA GLY A 290 -8.82 4.89 -12.96
C GLY A 290 -9.89 4.12 -13.75
N SER A 291 -11.09 4.66 -13.88
CA SER A 291 -12.23 3.96 -14.52
C SER A 291 -11.98 3.61 -15.99
N GLY A 292 -11.11 4.36 -16.68
CA GLY A 292 -10.72 4.10 -18.07
C GLY A 292 -9.54 3.15 -18.25
N MET A 293 -8.87 2.73 -17.16
CA MET A 293 -7.62 1.97 -17.27
C MET A 293 -7.82 0.59 -17.88
N ASN A 294 -8.93 -0.09 -17.55
CA ASN A 294 -9.17 -1.45 -18.02
C ASN A 294 -9.17 -1.57 -19.56
N GLY A 295 -9.62 -0.53 -20.28
CA GLY A 295 -9.62 -0.51 -21.74
C GLY A 295 -8.22 -0.42 -22.37
N HIS A 296 -7.20 -0.06 -21.60
CA HIS A 296 -5.81 0.08 -22.04
C HIS A 296 -4.93 -1.11 -21.62
N LEU A 297 -5.43 -2.01 -20.77
CA LEU A 297 -4.70 -3.20 -20.33
C LEU A 297 -4.78 -4.29 -21.41
N ARG A 298 -3.72 -5.08 -21.60
CA ARG A 298 -3.80 -6.27 -22.46
C ARG A 298 -4.76 -7.27 -21.85
N GLU A 299 -5.37 -8.11 -22.69
CA GLU A 299 -6.26 -9.17 -22.23
C GLU A 299 -5.54 -10.12 -21.24
N GLU A 300 -4.27 -10.43 -21.50
CA GLU A 300 -3.42 -11.23 -20.61
C GLU A 300 -3.25 -10.59 -19.22
N ASP A 301 -3.03 -9.27 -19.16
CA ASP A 301 -2.89 -8.54 -17.88
C ASP A 301 -4.21 -8.57 -17.11
N GLN A 302 -5.34 -8.35 -17.80
CA GLN A 302 -6.67 -8.39 -17.19
C GLN A 302 -6.99 -9.77 -16.60
N LEU A 303 -6.67 -10.84 -17.35
CA LEU A 303 -6.88 -12.22 -16.92
C LEU A 303 -6.01 -12.58 -15.72
N GLU A 304 -4.73 -12.20 -15.73
CA GLU A 304 -3.81 -12.48 -14.62
C GLU A 304 -4.26 -11.76 -13.34
N ILE A 305 -4.55 -10.46 -13.43
CA ILE A 305 -5.01 -9.66 -12.28
C ILE A 305 -6.33 -10.21 -11.73
N ALA A 306 -7.25 -10.60 -12.62
CA ALA A 306 -8.52 -11.20 -12.22
C ALA A 306 -8.33 -12.55 -11.51
N ALA A 307 -7.45 -13.42 -12.03
CA ALA A 307 -7.13 -14.70 -11.42
C ALA A 307 -6.46 -14.51 -10.04
N THR A 308 -5.55 -13.55 -9.90
CA THR A 308 -4.93 -13.17 -8.62
C THR A 308 -5.97 -12.65 -7.61
N ALA A 309 -6.93 -11.84 -8.05
CA ALA A 309 -8.03 -11.37 -7.20
C ALA A 309 -8.97 -12.52 -6.80
N ALA A 310 -9.24 -13.45 -7.72
CA ALA A 310 -10.11 -14.60 -7.51
C ALA A 310 -9.50 -15.64 -6.56
N ALA A 311 -8.16 -15.72 -6.44
CA ALA A 311 -7.49 -16.69 -5.58
C ALA A 311 -7.71 -16.48 -4.06
N GLN A 312 -8.01 -15.25 -3.58
CA GLN A 312 -8.09 -14.94 -2.14
C GLN A 312 -9.32 -14.10 -1.76
N ALA A 313 -9.93 -14.36 -0.60
CA ALA A 313 -11.09 -13.63 -0.09
C ALA A 313 -10.81 -12.13 0.01
N ASP A 314 -11.79 -11.32 -0.38
CA ASP A 314 -11.67 -9.87 -0.28
C ASP A 314 -11.86 -9.43 1.17
N ARG A 315 -10.78 -8.96 1.81
CA ARG A 315 -10.80 -8.41 3.18
C ARG A 315 -11.36 -6.99 3.26
N LEU A 316 -11.48 -6.29 2.13
CA LEU A 316 -11.68 -4.83 2.04
C LEU A 316 -12.89 -4.46 1.17
N TRP A 317 -13.94 -5.29 1.16
CA TRP A 317 -15.11 -5.14 0.28
C TRP A 317 -15.81 -3.76 0.38
N LEU A 318 -15.74 -3.10 1.55
CA LEU A 318 -16.28 -1.75 1.77
C LEU A 318 -15.54 -0.67 0.96
N GLY A 319 -14.32 -0.95 0.50
CA GLY A 319 -13.50 -0.02 -0.29
C GLY A 319 -13.88 0.06 -1.77
N GLY A 320 -14.62 -0.94 -2.29
CA GLY A 320 -14.97 -1.09 -3.70
C GLY A 320 -14.67 -2.51 -4.22
N PRO A 321 -15.11 -2.87 -5.44
CA PRO A 321 -14.94 -4.19 -6.03
C PRO A 321 -13.46 -4.64 -6.04
N HIS A 322 -13.22 -5.90 -5.67
CA HIS A 322 -11.86 -6.43 -5.50
C HIS A 322 -10.99 -6.27 -6.76
N TYR A 323 -11.54 -6.62 -7.94
CA TYR A 323 -10.80 -6.50 -9.20
C TYR A 323 -10.41 -5.06 -9.52
N THR A 324 -11.33 -4.11 -9.32
CA THR A 324 -11.07 -2.67 -9.53
C THR A 324 -9.91 -2.19 -8.67
N ARG A 325 -9.94 -2.47 -7.36
CA ARG A 325 -8.83 -2.11 -6.46
C ARG A 325 -7.53 -2.77 -6.87
N LYS A 326 -7.58 -4.01 -7.36
CA LYS A 326 -6.38 -4.72 -7.82
C LYS A 326 -5.78 -4.07 -9.06
N VAL A 327 -6.60 -3.63 -10.02
CA VAL A 327 -6.11 -2.84 -11.16
C VAL A 327 -5.52 -1.51 -10.68
N ASP A 328 -6.18 -0.82 -9.75
CA ASP A 328 -5.67 0.45 -9.19
C ASP A 328 -4.31 0.27 -8.49
N TYR A 329 -4.07 -0.85 -7.81
CA TYR A 329 -2.78 -1.13 -7.17
C TYR A 329 -1.62 -1.23 -8.18
N HIS A 330 -1.87 -1.68 -9.41
CA HIS A 330 -0.83 -1.72 -10.46
C HIS A 330 -0.48 -0.33 -10.98
N ALA A 331 -1.43 0.61 -10.86
CA ALA A 331 -1.26 2.00 -11.17
C ALA A 331 -0.81 2.83 -9.95
N ILE A 332 -0.52 2.24 -8.79
CA ILE A 332 -0.21 3.04 -7.59
C ILE A 332 1.12 3.80 -7.73
N HIS A 333 2.07 3.23 -8.47
CA HIS A 333 3.33 3.89 -8.83
C HIS A 333 3.03 5.16 -9.63
N ASP A 334 2.23 5.02 -10.69
CA ASP A 334 1.85 6.06 -11.62
C ASP A 334 0.93 7.13 -10.96
N LEU A 335 -0.13 6.69 -10.28
CA LEU A 335 -1.09 7.55 -9.57
C LEU A 335 -0.42 8.30 -8.41
N GLY A 336 0.52 7.66 -7.71
CA GLY A 336 1.32 8.27 -6.66
C GLY A 336 2.10 9.48 -7.18
N GLN A 337 2.73 9.34 -8.35
CA GLN A 337 3.45 10.44 -9.01
C GLN A 337 2.51 11.53 -9.55
N ALA A 338 1.38 11.14 -10.15
CA ALA A 338 0.47 12.08 -10.81
C ALA A 338 -0.36 12.93 -9.82
N LEU A 339 -0.71 12.38 -8.66
CA LEU A 339 -1.60 13.03 -7.68
C LEU A 339 -0.85 13.75 -6.56
N VAL A 340 0.38 13.34 -6.29
CA VAL A 340 1.17 13.88 -5.20
C VAL A 340 2.61 14.01 -5.71
N ASP A 341 3.07 15.25 -5.98
CA ASP A 341 4.49 15.57 -6.18
C ASP A 341 5.25 15.26 -4.87
N THR A 342 5.35 13.98 -4.52
CA THR A 342 5.80 13.50 -3.22
C THR A 342 7.24 13.02 -3.31
N PRO A 343 8.09 13.35 -2.34
CA PRO A 343 9.44 12.82 -2.20
C PRO A 343 9.49 11.33 -1.80
N LEU A 344 8.40 10.57 -1.99
CA LEU A 344 8.23 9.19 -1.51
C LEU A 344 8.88 8.15 -2.44
N LEU A 345 9.12 8.52 -3.71
CA LEU A 345 9.76 7.69 -4.73
C LEU A 345 11.09 8.36 -5.12
N GLY A 346 12.19 7.68 -4.80
CA GLY A 346 13.53 8.01 -5.26
C GLY A 346 14.09 6.78 -5.97
N CYS A 347 14.67 6.94 -7.15
CA CYS A 347 15.34 5.81 -7.79
C CYS A 347 16.67 6.30 -8.34
N THR A 348 17.68 5.47 -8.20
CA THR A 348 19.00 5.74 -8.76
C THR A 348 19.52 4.45 -9.38
N GLY A 349 20.02 4.50 -10.60
CA GLY A 349 20.57 3.33 -11.26
C GLY A 349 21.59 3.71 -12.32
N PHE A 350 22.31 2.70 -12.81
CA PHE A 350 23.28 2.85 -13.87
C PHE A 350 23.14 1.76 -14.91
N LEU A 351 23.57 2.09 -16.12
CA LEU A 351 23.83 1.18 -17.23
C LEU A 351 25.35 1.18 -17.46
N ALA A 352 25.99 0.02 -17.56
CA ALA A 352 27.42 -0.06 -17.81
C ALA A 352 27.76 -1.26 -18.69
N GLY A 353 28.51 -1.02 -19.77
CA GLY A 353 28.98 -2.02 -20.71
C GLY A 353 30.48 -2.28 -20.64
N PRO A 354 31.00 -3.12 -21.56
CA PRO A 354 32.40 -3.58 -21.57
C PRO A 354 33.50 -2.53 -21.44
N PRO A 355 33.37 -1.26 -21.90
CA PRO A 355 34.40 -0.25 -21.66
C PRO A 355 34.63 0.07 -20.17
N VAL A 356 33.63 -0.18 -19.33
CA VAL A 356 33.65 0.13 -17.88
C VAL A 356 33.66 -1.15 -17.04
N THR A 357 33.01 -2.20 -17.52
CA THR A 357 32.88 -3.49 -16.82
C THR A 357 33.95 -4.49 -17.24
N THR A 358 33.94 -5.68 -16.64
CA THR A 358 34.79 -6.82 -17.02
C THR A 358 34.25 -7.59 -18.24
N GLY A 359 33.77 -6.89 -19.26
CA GLY A 359 33.28 -7.49 -20.52
C GLY A 359 31.80 -7.86 -20.55
N HIS A 360 31.04 -7.51 -19.52
CA HIS A 360 29.62 -7.86 -19.34
C HIS A 360 28.74 -6.61 -19.37
N TRP A 361 27.47 -6.72 -19.73
CA TRP A 361 26.53 -5.61 -19.58
C TRP A 361 25.82 -5.69 -18.23
N LEU A 362 26.02 -4.65 -17.41
CA LEU A 362 25.47 -4.52 -16.08
C LEU A 362 24.40 -3.43 -16.00
N LEU A 363 23.33 -3.71 -15.28
CA LEU A 363 22.32 -2.75 -14.84
C LEU A 363 22.22 -2.80 -13.32
N GLY A 364 22.54 -1.70 -12.64
CA GLY A 364 22.37 -1.55 -11.19
C GLY A 364 21.25 -0.58 -10.85
N ARG A 365 20.41 -0.86 -9.85
CA ARG A 365 19.35 0.05 -9.40
C ARG A 365 19.06 -0.05 -7.90
N ASN A 366 18.86 1.11 -7.28
CA ASN A 366 18.20 1.31 -6.00
C ASN A 366 16.75 1.75 -6.21
N PHE A 367 15.81 1.04 -5.58
CA PHE A 367 14.40 1.40 -5.57
C PHE A 367 13.99 1.98 -4.20
N ASP A 368 14.14 3.29 -4.04
CA ASP A 368 13.73 4.03 -2.84
C ASP A 368 12.22 4.25 -2.84
N PHE A 369 11.57 3.55 -1.92
CA PHE A 369 10.13 3.63 -1.73
C PHE A 369 9.81 3.62 -0.25
N GLU A 370 9.21 4.70 0.24
CA GLU A 370 8.86 4.86 1.65
C GLU A 370 7.52 4.19 2.02
N GLY A 371 7.22 3.02 1.43
CA GLY A 371 5.96 2.30 1.58
C GLY A 371 5.82 1.47 2.86
N GLY A 372 6.83 1.45 3.72
CA GLY A 372 6.86 0.66 4.96
C GLY A 372 7.86 -0.49 4.94
N VAL A 373 7.99 -1.20 6.06
CA VAL A 373 9.03 -2.25 6.23
C VAL A 373 8.68 -3.53 5.47
N ALA A 374 7.39 -3.81 5.27
CA ALA A 374 6.93 -4.99 4.55
C ALA A 374 7.41 -5.00 3.09
N PHE A 375 7.47 -3.85 2.41
CA PHE A 375 7.97 -3.77 1.03
C PHE A 375 9.46 -4.11 0.90
N ASP A 376 10.26 -3.81 1.93
CA ASP A 376 11.67 -4.22 1.99
C ASP A 376 11.79 -5.71 2.36
N ARG A 377 11.09 -6.17 3.41
CA ARG A 377 11.23 -7.54 3.91
C ARG A 377 10.61 -8.61 3.01
N ASP A 378 9.44 -8.33 2.44
CA ASP A 378 8.56 -9.31 1.80
C ASP A 378 8.54 -9.16 0.26
N LYS A 379 9.56 -8.53 -0.32
CA LYS A 379 9.79 -8.48 -1.78
C LYS A 379 9.90 -9.87 -2.39
N VAL A 380 9.48 -9.97 -3.65
CA VAL A 380 9.39 -11.23 -4.39
C VAL A 380 10.23 -11.13 -5.66
N VAL A 381 11.09 -12.12 -5.85
CA VAL A 381 11.75 -12.40 -7.13
C VAL A 381 10.85 -13.36 -7.89
N ARG A 382 10.18 -12.85 -8.93
CA ARG A 382 9.30 -13.63 -9.79
C ARG A 382 10.10 -14.13 -10.97
N VAL A 383 10.03 -15.44 -11.22
CA VAL A 383 10.48 -16.05 -12.47
C VAL A 383 9.25 -16.64 -13.15
N HIS A 384 9.02 -16.24 -14.39
CA HIS A 384 7.86 -16.70 -15.15
C HIS A 384 8.29 -17.27 -16.49
N ARG A 385 7.81 -18.48 -16.78
CA ARG A 385 7.87 -19.10 -18.11
C ARG A 385 6.48 -19.00 -18.75
N PRO A 386 6.22 -17.98 -19.56
CA PRO A 386 4.91 -17.82 -20.18
C PRO A 386 4.66 -18.93 -21.20
N GLU A 387 3.39 -19.20 -21.50
CA GLU A 387 3.01 -20.13 -22.59
C GLU A 387 3.42 -19.59 -23.97
N HIS A 388 3.34 -18.27 -24.12
CA HIS A 388 3.78 -17.52 -25.30
C HIS A 388 4.66 -16.35 -24.86
N GLY A 389 5.81 -16.18 -25.51
CA GLY A 389 6.77 -15.12 -25.17
C GLY A 389 8.05 -15.65 -24.51
N ILE A 390 8.81 -14.73 -23.93
CA ILE A 390 10.18 -14.96 -23.45
C ILE A 390 10.13 -15.19 -21.93
N PRO A 391 10.78 -16.24 -21.40
CA PRO A 391 10.95 -16.41 -19.96
C PRO A 391 11.70 -15.23 -19.35
N TYR A 392 11.26 -14.75 -18.19
CA TYR A 392 11.85 -13.59 -17.54
C TYR A 392 11.94 -13.73 -16.03
N LEU A 393 12.79 -12.90 -15.44
CA LEU A 393 12.91 -12.66 -14.01
C LEU A 393 12.58 -11.19 -13.74
N SER A 394 11.74 -10.93 -12.74
CA SER A 394 11.51 -9.58 -12.21
C SER A 394 11.56 -9.55 -10.69
N VAL A 395 11.90 -8.37 -10.15
CA VAL A 395 11.83 -8.09 -8.72
C VAL A 395 10.66 -7.13 -8.50
N ALA A 396 9.69 -7.58 -7.71
CA ALA A 396 8.46 -6.86 -7.45
C ALA A 396 7.91 -7.19 -6.05
N PHE A 397 6.62 -6.96 -5.86
CA PHE A 397 5.92 -7.20 -4.59
C PHE A 397 4.77 -8.17 -4.80
N ALA A 398 4.47 -8.97 -3.78
CA ALA A 398 3.36 -9.91 -3.87
C ALA A 398 2.03 -9.19 -4.15
N GLY A 399 1.28 -9.68 -5.15
CA GLY A 399 0.01 -9.08 -5.57
C GLY A 399 0.11 -7.98 -6.63
N ILE A 400 1.32 -7.66 -7.09
CA ILE A 400 1.56 -6.86 -8.30
C ILE A 400 2.07 -7.81 -9.40
N SER A 401 1.31 -7.92 -10.48
CA SER A 401 1.65 -8.69 -11.69
C SER A 401 2.69 -8.01 -12.57
N GLY A 402 2.85 -6.69 -12.46
CA GLY A 402 3.84 -5.90 -13.20
C GLY A 402 5.28 -6.06 -12.69
N ALA A 403 6.21 -5.40 -13.36
CA ALA A 403 7.64 -5.38 -13.05
C ALA A 403 8.16 -3.95 -12.94
N VAL A 404 9.16 -3.73 -12.08
CA VAL A 404 9.91 -2.46 -12.00
C VAL A 404 11.39 -2.63 -12.30
N THR A 405 11.95 -3.83 -12.07
CA THR A 405 13.31 -4.23 -12.43
C THR A 405 13.25 -5.68 -12.90
N GLY A 406 13.94 -6.02 -13.98
CA GLY A 406 14.02 -7.42 -14.42
C GLY A 406 14.87 -7.60 -15.66
N PHE A 407 14.98 -8.85 -16.10
CA PHE A 407 15.58 -9.21 -17.38
C PHE A 407 14.96 -10.49 -17.95
N ASN A 408 15.11 -10.71 -19.25
CA ASN A 408 14.57 -11.88 -19.93
C ASN A 408 15.67 -12.79 -20.53
N ALA A 409 15.25 -13.94 -21.03
CA ALA A 409 16.16 -14.95 -21.58
C ALA A 409 16.93 -14.46 -22.83
N ASP A 410 16.35 -13.53 -23.59
CA ASP A 410 16.93 -12.94 -24.80
C ASP A 410 17.90 -11.79 -24.49
N GLY A 411 18.30 -11.61 -23.23
CA GLY A 411 19.34 -10.64 -22.86
C GLY A 411 18.85 -9.19 -22.73
N ILE A 412 17.53 -8.96 -22.73
CA ILE A 412 16.95 -7.65 -22.41
C ILE A 412 16.85 -7.48 -20.90
N ALA A 413 17.52 -6.48 -20.35
CA ALA A 413 17.34 -6.04 -18.97
C ALA A 413 16.71 -4.66 -18.91
N VAL A 414 15.75 -4.46 -18.01
CA VAL A 414 14.99 -3.21 -17.90
C VAL A 414 14.77 -2.80 -16.46
N ALA A 415 14.81 -1.49 -16.22
CA ALA A 415 14.40 -0.89 -14.96
C ALA A 415 13.90 0.55 -15.16
N VAL A 416 13.06 1.04 -14.25
CA VAL A 416 12.40 2.35 -14.39
C VAL A 416 12.71 3.32 -13.26
N ASN A 417 12.83 4.61 -13.54
CA ASN A 417 12.94 5.64 -12.52
C ASN A 417 11.93 6.76 -12.78
N ALA A 418 11.12 7.07 -11.77
CA ALA A 418 10.12 8.14 -11.83
C ALA A 418 10.72 9.48 -12.27
N SER A 419 10.07 10.20 -13.18
CA SER A 419 10.46 11.53 -13.68
C SER A 419 9.28 12.52 -13.62
N ALA A 420 9.47 13.77 -14.06
CA ALA A 420 8.47 14.83 -14.09
C ALA A 420 8.35 15.43 -15.48
N THR A 421 7.12 15.80 -15.86
CA THR A 421 6.79 16.44 -17.13
C THR A 421 5.61 17.41 -16.94
N ASP A 422 5.52 18.44 -17.78
CA ASP A 422 4.35 19.29 -17.93
C ASP A 422 3.21 18.58 -18.69
N ALA A 423 3.49 17.48 -19.39
CA ALA A 423 2.47 16.70 -20.08
C ALA A 423 1.36 16.26 -19.12
N LEU A 424 0.11 16.42 -19.56
CA LEU A 424 -1.04 16.07 -18.73
C LEU A 424 -1.14 14.54 -18.59
N PRO A 425 -1.44 14.02 -17.39
CA PRO A 425 -1.74 12.61 -17.20
C PRO A 425 -2.94 12.22 -18.07
N ARG A 426 -2.83 11.08 -18.75
CA ARG A 426 -3.93 10.48 -19.54
C ARG A 426 -4.18 9.06 -19.04
N PRO A 427 -5.42 8.55 -19.08
CA PRO A 427 -5.66 7.13 -18.87
C PRO A 427 -4.84 6.31 -19.85
N GLY A 428 -4.09 5.34 -19.35
CA GLY A 428 -3.14 4.56 -20.14
C GLY A 428 -2.94 3.14 -19.60
N THR A 429 -1.81 2.53 -19.95
CA THR A 429 -1.33 1.27 -19.35
C THR A 429 -0.32 1.62 -18.25
N PRO A 430 -0.44 1.07 -17.02
CA PRO A 430 0.53 1.33 -15.95
C PRO A 430 1.94 0.96 -16.37
N MET A 431 2.94 1.80 -16.05
CA MET A 431 4.33 1.55 -16.48
C MET A 431 4.83 0.18 -16.02
N THR A 432 4.41 -0.27 -14.83
CA THR A 432 4.78 -1.60 -14.32
C THR A 432 4.32 -2.75 -15.22
N LEU A 433 3.20 -2.60 -15.92
CA LEU A 433 2.70 -3.60 -16.88
C LEU A 433 3.38 -3.45 -18.25
N ILE A 434 3.71 -2.23 -18.67
CA ILE A 434 4.50 -1.98 -19.89
C ILE A 434 5.90 -2.61 -19.76
N VAL A 435 6.57 -2.43 -18.61
CA VAL A 435 7.87 -3.06 -18.33
C VAL A 435 7.76 -4.59 -18.35
N ARG A 436 6.67 -5.14 -17.83
CA ARG A 436 6.41 -6.59 -17.92
C ARG A 436 6.26 -7.05 -19.36
N GLU A 437 5.55 -6.28 -20.20
CA GLU A 437 5.42 -6.57 -21.62
C GLU A 437 6.77 -6.53 -22.36
N ILE A 438 7.63 -5.57 -22.03
CA ILE A 438 9.02 -5.53 -22.56
C ILE A 438 9.75 -6.83 -22.19
N LEU A 439 9.70 -7.24 -20.92
CA LEU A 439 10.33 -8.50 -20.49
C LEU A 439 9.74 -9.73 -21.18
N GLU A 440 8.44 -9.76 -21.42
CA GLU A 440 7.74 -10.90 -22.03
C GLU A 440 7.93 -11.02 -23.53
N THR A 441 8.25 -9.92 -24.23
CA THR A 441 8.16 -9.88 -25.71
C THR A 441 9.30 -9.22 -26.45
N ALA A 442 10.14 -8.40 -25.80
CA ALA A 442 11.23 -7.70 -26.48
C ALA A 442 12.49 -8.58 -26.55
N SER A 443 13.09 -8.64 -27.74
CA SER A 443 14.42 -9.23 -27.96
C SER A 443 15.43 -8.19 -28.46
N SER A 444 15.06 -6.91 -28.48
CA SER A 444 15.90 -5.80 -28.93
C SER A 444 15.52 -4.46 -28.30
N LEU A 445 16.42 -3.46 -28.36
CA LEU A 445 16.08 -2.08 -27.99
C LEU A 445 14.98 -1.48 -28.87
N ASP A 446 14.89 -1.88 -30.15
CA ASP A 446 13.86 -1.41 -31.07
C ASP A 446 12.47 -1.98 -30.70
N ASP A 447 12.41 -3.22 -30.22
CA ASP A 447 11.17 -3.78 -29.66
C ASP A 447 10.73 -3.04 -28.40
N ALA A 448 11.65 -2.76 -27.49
CA ALA A 448 11.37 -1.97 -26.30
C ALA A 448 10.83 -0.59 -26.67
N GLN A 449 11.47 0.11 -27.63
CA GLN A 449 11.01 1.39 -28.14
C GLN A 449 9.60 1.30 -28.73
N ARG A 450 9.35 0.31 -29.59
CA ARG A 450 8.04 0.09 -30.23
C ARG A 450 6.95 -0.15 -29.18
N ILE A 451 7.21 -0.92 -28.13
CA ILE A 451 6.25 -1.16 -27.04
C ILE A 451 5.95 0.16 -26.31
N LEU A 452 6.97 0.94 -25.97
CA LEU A 452 6.81 2.24 -25.31
C LEU A 452 6.03 3.25 -26.17
N GLU A 453 6.23 3.26 -27.48
CA GLU A 453 5.50 4.13 -28.41
C GLU A 453 4.04 3.69 -28.63
N GLN A 454 3.79 2.37 -28.59
CA GLN A 454 2.45 1.81 -28.80
C GLN A 454 1.55 1.90 -27.56
N ARG A 455 2.14 1.88 -26.37
CA ARG A 455 1.42 1.97 -25.10
C ARG A 455 1.34 3.43 -24.67
N THR A 456 0.13 3.91 -24.40
CA THR A 456 -0.04 5.22 -23.76
C THR A 456 0.31 5.07 -22.28
N GLY A 457 1.46 5.61 -21.85
CA GLY A 457 1.84 5.64 -20.44
C GLY A 457 1.09 6.72 -19.65
N PHE A 458 0.92 6.51 -18.34
CA PHE A 458 0.26 7.48 -17.44
C PHE A 458 1.15 8.63 -16.98
N VAL A 459 2.47 8.41 -16.97
CA VAL A 459 3.43 9.22 -16.19
C VAL A 459 4.76 9.36 -16.91
N ALA A 460 5.57 10.28 -16.39
CA ALA A 460 6.94 10.52 -16.83
C ALA A 460 7.91 9.52 -16.19
N GLU A 461 8.65 8.75 -17.00
CA GLU A 461 9.54 7.69 -16.55
C GLU A 461 10.84 7.65 -17.36
N ASN A 462 11.94 7.43 -16.65
CA ASN A 462 13.23 7.05 -17.22
C ASN A 462 13.30 5.52 -17.28
N VAL A 463 13.19 4.92 -18.46
CA VAL A 463 13.25 3.47 -18.68
C VAL A 463 14.65 3.09 -19.17
N MET A 464 15.45 2.52 -18.29
CA MET A 464 16.79 2.01 -18.57
C MET A 464 16.69 0.64 -19.22
N VAL A 465 17.25 0.45 -20.42
CA VAL A 465 17.21 -0.83 -21.14
C VAL A 465 18.60 -1.22 -21.63
N VAL A 466 18.99 -2.47 -21.37
CA VAL A 466 20.18 -3.12 -21.93
C VAL A 466 19.72 -4.17 -22.93
N ASP A 467 20.40 -4.24 -24.06
CA ASP A 467 20.39 -5.39 -24.98
C ASP A 467 21.80 -6.00 -24.99
N ALA A 468 21.95 -7.05 -24.19
CA ALA A 468 23.26 -7.65 -23.96
C ALA A 468 23.79 -8.41 -25.18
N ASP A 469 22.90 -9.00 -25.99
CA ASP A 469 23.27 -9.80 -27.15
C ASP A 469 23.67 -8.91 -28.34
N ALA A 470 23.00 -7.76 -28.53
CA ALA A 470 23.44 -6.73 -29.47
C ALA A 470 24.63 -5.91 -28.95
N GLY A 471 24.88 -5.94 -27.64
CA GLY A 471 25.98 -5.23 -27.00
C GLY A 471 25.75 -3.73 -26.91
N GLU A 472 24.49 -3.31 -26.74
CA GLU A 472 24.09 -1.90 -26.64
C GLU A 472 23.13 -1.66 -25.48
N ALA A 473 22.99 -0.39 -25.08
CA ALA A 473 22.00 0.03 -24.09
C ALA A 473 21.47 1.41 -24.42
N ALA A 474 20.26 1.71 -23.95
CA ALA A 474 19.63 3.01 -24.09
C ALA A 474 18.82 3.37 -22.84
N LEU A 475 18.76 4.68 -22.57
CA LEU A 475 17.77 5.27 -21.70
C LEU A 475 16.61 5.76 -22.58
N PHE A 476 15.39 5.35 -22.26
CA PHE A 476 14.17 5.92 -22.84
C PHE A 476 13.54 6.87 -21.84
N GLU A 477 13.41 8.14 -22.21
CA GLU A 477 12.69 9.15 -21.45
C GLU A 477 11.26 9.23 -22.02
N VAL A 478 10.29 8.82 -21.21
CA VAL A 478 8.91 8.56 -21.67
C VAL A 478 7.96 9.44 -20.89
N ASP A 479 7.04 10.12 -21.58
CA ASP A 479 5.84 10.70 -20.97
C ASP A 479 4.57 10.31 -21.74
N SER A 480 3.44 10.96 -21.44
CA SER A 480 2.16 10.64 -22.08
C SER A 480 2.08 11.05 -23.56
N GLU A 481 3.08 11.77 -24.09
CA GLU A 481 3.09 12.31 -25.45
C GLU A 481 4.37 11.95 -26.24
N HIS A 482 5.47 11.62 -25.58
CA HIS A 482 6.80 11.47 -26.17
C HIS A 482 7.54 10.23 -25.64
N VAL A 483 8.35 9.64 -26.52
CA VAL A 483 9.38 8.65 -26.19
C VAL A 483 10.69 9.13 -26.79
N ALA A 484 11.65 9.51 -25.96
CA ALA A 484 12.98 9.93 -26.40
C ALA A 484 14.02 8.87 -26.07
N ARG A 485 14.71 8.34 -27.08
CA ARG A 485 15.80 7.36 -26.91
C ARG A 485 17.14 8.07 -26.82
N VAL A 486 17.88 7.82 -25.74
CA VAL A 486 19.24 8.31 -25.51
C VAL A 486 20.18 7.10 -25.45
N PRO A 487 21.07 6.92 -26.44
CA PRO A 487 22.02 5.79 -26.44
C PRO A 487 23.05 5.92 -25.32
N VAL A 488 23.50 4.79 -24.78
CA VAL A 488 24.55 4.72 -23.76
C VAL A 488 25.90 4.47 -24.40
N ASP A 489 26.86 5.37 -24.15
CA ASP A 489 28.26 5.19 -24.55
C ASP A 489 29.10 4.76 -23.34
N GLY A 490 29.43 3.48 -23.26
CA GLY A 490 30.21 2.88 -22.18
C GLY A 490 29.45 2.73 -20.86
N SER A 491 29.00 3.83 -20.25
CA SER A 491 28.14 3.82 -19.06
C SER A 491 27.28 5.07 -18.94
N MET A 492 26.18 4.98 -18.20
CA MET A 492 25.27 6.09 -17.94
C MET A 492 24.68 5.98 -16.53
N ALA A 493 24.76 7.08 -15.77
CA ALA A 493 24.03 7.25 -14.52
C ALA A 493 22.61 7.76 -14.81
N VAL A 494 21.63 7.29 -14.04
CA VAL A 494 20.23 7.68 -14.20
C VAL A 494 19.58 7.87 -12.83
N SER A 495 18.97 9.03 -12.63
CA SER A 495 18.19 9.38 -11.44
C SER A 495 16.73 9.66 -11.81
N ASN A 496 16.11 10.76 -11.35
CA ASN A 496 14.67 11.03 -11.43
C ASN A 496 14.32 12.33 -12.20
N HIS A 497 15.08 12.64 -13.25
CA HIS A 497 14.81 13.77 -14.16
C HIS A 497 15.18 13.40 -15.60
N PHE A 498 14.62 14.13 -16.56
CA PHE A 498 14.94 14.01 -17.98
C PHE A 498 16.11 14.90 -18.39
N ARG A 499 16.88 14.44 -19.37
CA ARG A 499 18.10 15.06 -19.90
C ARG A 499 18.13 15.11 -21.42
N SER A 500 17.22 14.42 -22.12
CA SER A 500 17.17 14.48 -23.58
C SER A 500 16.75 15.87 -24.07
N PRO A 501 17.14 16.24 -25.30
CA PRO A 501 16.77 17.54 -25.87
C PRO A 501 15.26 17.82 -25.91
N VAL A 502 14.44 16.77 -25.94
CA VAL A 502 12.97 16.85 -25.99
C VAL A 502 12.41 17.59 -24.76
N PHE A 503 12.99 17.38 -23.58
CA PHE A 503 12.48 17.92 -22.31
C PHE A 503 13.24 19.16 -21.81
N THR A 504 14.06 19.78 -22.67
CA THR A 504 14.89 20.96 -22.28
C THR A 504 14.06 22.13 -21.75
N ASN A 505 12.86 22.34 -22.33
CA ASN A 505 11.97 23.45 -21.97
C ASN A 505 10.82 23.00 -21.06
N ASP A 506 10.85 21.78 -20.52
CA ASP A 506 9.83 21.29 -19.62
C ASP A 506 10.01 21.91 -18.23
N ARG A 507 9.00 22.66 -17.78
CA ARG A 507 9.05 23.43 -16.53
C ARG A 507 9.04 22.51 -15.32
N ARG A 508 8.21 21.46 -15.31
CA ARG A 508 8.13 20.51 -14.20
C ARG A 508 9.41 19.70 -14.03
N ASN A 509 10.05 19.31 -15.12
CA ASN A 509 11.38 18.70 -15.09
C ASN A 509 12.42 19.67 -14.53
N ALA A 510 12.41 20.94 -14.97
CA ALA A 510 13.31 21.96 -14.44
C ALA A 510 13.10 22.23 -12.93
N GLU A 511 11.84 22.32 -12.48
CA GLU A 511 11.47 22.42 -11.07
C GLU A 511 11.95 21.20 -10.27
N ARG A 512 11.75 19.99 -10.78
CA ARG A 512 12.26 18.74 -10.19
C ARG A 512 13.78 18.79 -10.02
N MET A 513 14.51 19.25 -11.04
CA MET A 513 15.97 19.36 -10.97
C MET A 513 16.43 20.41 -9.96
N ALA A 514 15.71 21.52 -9.81
CA ALA A 514 16.06 22.60 -8.91
C ALA A 514 15.70 22.32 -7.44
N GLU A 515 14.58 21.64 -7.18
CA GLU A 515 14.03 21.52 -5.83
C GLU A 515 14.27 20.15 -5.17
N SER A 516 14.55 19.10 -5.96
CA SER A 516 14.72 17.73 -5.45
C SER A 516 16.19 17.29 -5.34
N THR A 517 16.41 16.08 -4.84
CA THR A 517 17.76 15.52 -4.65
C THR A 517 18.34 14.87 -5.91
N THR A 518 17.60 14.88 -7.02
CA THR A 518 17.95 14.11 -8.22
C THR A 518 19.30 14.49 -8.82
N VAL A 519 19.64 15.79 -8.85
CA VAL A 519 20.88 16.27 -9.47
C VAL A 519 22.11 15.86 -8.65
N HIS A 520 22.02 15.88 -7.33
CA HIS A 520 23.12 15.47 -6.45
C HIS A 520 23.43 13.98 -6.59
N ARG A 521 22.39 13.13 -6.60
CA ARG A 521 22.53 11.69 -6.83
C ARG A 521 23.07 11.38 -8.22
N GLN A 522 22.58 12.09 -9.24
CA GLN A 522 23.08 11.98 -10.62
C GLN A 522 24.60 12.24 -10.68
N GLN A 523 25.04 13.39 -10.18
CA GLN A 523 26.44 13.80 -10.22
C GLN A 523 27.34 12.84 -9.43
N ARG A 524 26.88 12.37 -8.26
CA ARG A 524 27.64 11.41 -7.45
C ARG A 524 27.80 10.07 -8.18
N LEU A 525 26.75 9.58 -8.81
CA LEU A 525 26.83 8.33 -9.57
C LEU A 525 27.72 8.47 -10.82
N GLU A 526 27.65 9.59 -11.54
CA GLU A 526 28.56 9.88 -12.66
C GLU A 526 30.03 9.90 -12.21
N GLU A 527 30.32 10.52 -11.06
CA GLU A 527 31.65 10.52 -10.47
C GLU A 527 32.15 9.11 -10.14
N LEU A 528 31.30 8.26 -9.55
CA LEU A 528 31.65 6.89 -9.21
C LEU A 528 31.89 6.03 -10.46
N LEU A 529 31.00 6.11 -11.45
CA LEU A 529 31.17 5.37 -12.72
C LEU A 529 32.44 5.78 -13.47
N ALA A 530 32.76 7.09 -13.49
CA ALA A 530 33.99 7.59 -14.11
C ALA A 530 35.25 7.05 -13.41
N ARG A 531 35.21 6.82 -12.10
CA ARG A 531 36.30 6.21 -11.32
C ARG A 531 36.42 4.70 -11.52
N SER A 532 35.37 4.04 -12.02
CA SER A 532 35.29 2.58 -12.19
C SER A 532 35.73 2.07 -13.57
N ALA A 533 36.30 2.92 -14.43
CA ALA A 533 36.69 2.54 -15.79
C ALA A 533 37.56 1.27 -15.84
N GLY A 534 37.05 0.22 -16.51
CA GLY A 534 37.71 -1.08 -16.69
C GLY A 534 37.70 -2.01 -15.47
N HIS A 535 37.01 -1.66 -14.38
CA HIS A 535 37.06 -2.40 -13.11
C HIS A 535 35.67 -2.59 -12.46
N LEU A 536 34.57 -2.23 -13.14
CA LEU A 536 33.24 -2.40 -12.58
C LEU A 536 32.80 -3.87 -12.62
N ASP A 537 33.02 -4.57 -11.51
CA ASP A 537 32.52 -5.92 -11.24
C ASP A 537 31.36 -5.90 -10.23
N LEU A 538 30.90 -7.08 -9.82
CA LEU A 538 29.78 -7.22 -8.88
C LEU A 538 30.05 -6.56 -7.50
N PRO A 539 31.16 -6.85 -6.79
CA PRO A 539 31.48 -6.15 -5.54
C PRO A 539 31.49 -4.63 -5.69
N HIS A 540 32.15 -4.09 -6.72
CA HIS A 540 32.20 -2.64 -6.93
C HIS A 540 30.83 -2.06 -7.27
N ALA A 541 30.02 -2.74 -8.08
CA ALA A 541 28.64 -2.33 -8.36
C ALA A 541 27.81 -2.22 -7.07
N ALA A 542 27.94 -3.18 -6.15
CA ALA A 542 27.24 -3.12 -4.86
C ALA A 542 27.79 -2.01 -3.95
N GLU A 543 29.09 -1.73 -3.98
CA GLU A 543 29.68 -0.59 -3.28
C GLU A 543 29.15 0.75 -3.80
N ILE A 544 29.02 0.91 -5.12
CA ILE A 544 28.40 2.10 -5.74
C ILE A 544 26.97 2.25 -5.26
N LEU A 545 26.16 1.19 -5.34
CA LEU A 545 24.76 1.25 -4.90
C LEU A 545 24.63 1.55 -3.40
N ARG A 546 25.62 1.14 -2.58
CA ARG A 546 25.69 1.42 -1.12
C ARG A 546 26.40 2.75 -0.78
N ASP A 547 26.78 3.58 -1.76
CA ASP A 547 27.53 4.81 -1.48
C ASP A 547 26.66 5.84 -0.75
N ARG A 548 27.23 6.39 0.33
CA ARG A 548 26.54 7.32 1.26
C ARG A 548 27.16 8.70 1.28
N LYS A 549 28.04 9.01 0.33
CA LYS A 549 28.77 10.27 0.26
C LYS A 549 28.10 11.21 -0.74
N GLY A 550 28.38 12.49 -0.57
CA GLY A 550 28.05 13.50 -1.57
C GLY A 550 29.11 13.56 -2.67
N VAL A 551 28.83 14.39 -3.67
CA VAL A 551 29.77 14.71 -4.76
C VAL A 551 31.12 15.16 -4.20
N GLY A 552 32.22 14.67 -4.78
CA GLY A 552 33.57 14.97 -4.32
C GLY A 552 33.93 14.30 -2.99
N ASP A 553 33.28 13.17 -2.68
CA ASP A 553 33.40 12.44 -1.41
C ASP A 553 33.01 13.27 -0.18
N ALA A 554 32.15 14.28 -0.37
CA ALA A 554 31.66 15.13 0.71
C ALA A 554 30.97 14.27 1.80
N PRO A 555 31.29 14.47 3.09
CA PRO A 555 30.64 13.74 4.16
C PRO A 555 29.17 14.17 4.26
N LEU A 556 28.27 13.19 4.32
CA LEU A 556 26.85 13.39 4.56
C LEU A 556 26.43 12.69 5.86
N ALA A 557 25.40 13.22 6.52
CA ALA A 557 24.76 12.54 7.63
C ALA A 557 24.14 11.21 7.15
N ARG A 558 24.05 10.23 8.05
CA ARG A 558 23.44 8.94 7.71
C ARG A 558 21.96 9.13 7.35
N GLY A 559 21.53 8.53 6.24
CA GLY A 559 20.18 8.67 5.73
C GLY A 559 19.93 9.94 4.92
N HIS A 560 20.96 10.75 4.63
CA HIS A 560 20.81 11.98 3.86
C HIS A 560 20.46 11.70 2.40
N ARG A 561 19.40 12.33 1.87
CA ARG A 561 18.83 12.02 0.53
C ARG A 561 19.66 12.44 -0.68
N TRP A 562 20.78 13.15 -0.48
CA TRP A 562 21.74 13.40 -1.56
C TRP A 562 22.66 12.20 -1.82
N ALA A 563 22.74 11.25 -0.88
CA ALA A 563 23.43 9.98 -1.07
C ALA A 563 22.71 9.07 -2.07
N LEU A 564 23.44 8.11 -2.65
CA LEU A 564 22.85 7.04 -3.47
C LEU A 564 22.09 6.03 -2.62
N ASP A 565 22.65 5.66 -1.46
CA ASP A 565 21.98 4.90 -0.40
C ASP A 565 21.66 5.80 0.80
N ALA A 566 20.40 6.25 0.85
CA ALA A 566 19.85 6.99 1.99
C ALA A 566 19.19 6.07 3.04
N ASP A 567 19.44 4.75 2.99
CA ASP A 567 18.78 3.72 3.82
C ASP A 567 17.25 3.69 3.65
N LEU A 568 16.78 3.93 2.42
CA LEU A 568 15.36 3.97 2.07
C LEU A 568 14.96 2.92 1.05
N ALA A 569 15.92 2.42 0.27
CA ALA A 569 15.63 1.48 -0.78
C ALA A 569 14.98 0.22 -0.24
N THR A 570 13.83 -0.11 -0.79
CA THR A 570 13.18 -1.39 -0.51
C THR A 570 13.94 -2.53 -1.14
N HIS A 571 14.66 -2.29 -2.23
CA HIS A 571 15.57 -3.25 -2.83
C HIS A 571 16.64 -2.56 -3.68
N GLY A 572 17.84 -3.11 -3.64
CA GLY A 572 18.90 -2.90 -4.63
C GLY A 572 19.01 -4.13 -5.51
N VAL A 573 19.09 -3.96 -6.83
CA VAL A 573 19.23 -5.05 -7.80
C VAL A 573 20.40 -4.73 -8.72
N ILE A 574 21.29 -5.69 -8.88
CA ILE A 574 22.33 -5.69 -9.91
C ILE A 574 21.99 -6.82 -10.87
N ILE A 575 21.87 -6.52 -12.15
CA ILE A 575 21.62 -7.48 -13.22
C ILE A 575 22.87 -7.56 -14.07
N ASP A 576 23.33 -8.77 -14.31
CA ASP A 576 24.20 -9.10 -15.42
C ASP A 576 23.34 -9.66 -16.55
N ALA A 577 23.09 -8.81 -17.54
CA ALA A 577 22.24 -9.13 -18.67
C ALA A 577 22.90 -10.13 -19.62
N THR A 578 24.24 -10.14 -19.67
CA THR A 578 25.04 -11.06 -20.48
C THR A 578 24.91 -12.49 -19.96
N ASP A 579 25.01 -12.68 -18.64
CA ASP A 579 24.92 -14.00 -18.01
C ASP A 579 23.50 -14.40 -17.59
N ARG A 580 22.52 -13.50 -17.71
CA ARG A 580 21.12 -13.72 -17.30
C ARG A 580 21.03 -14.04 -15.80
N VAL A 581 21.70 -13.22 -14.99
CA VAL A 581 21.80 -13.35 -13.53
C VAL A 581 21.44 -12.04 -12.85
N ALA A 582 20.72 -12.11 -11.73
CA ALA A 582 20.52 -10.98 -10.84
C ALA A 582 21.06 -11.24 -9.44
N TRP A 583 21.48 -10.16 -8.79
CA TRP A 583 21.77 -10.11 -7.37
C TRP A 583 20.80 -9.12 -6.73
N VAL A 584 20.04 -9.60 -5.75
CA VAL A 584 18.99 -8.83 -5.09
C VAL A 584 19.36 -8.62 -3.63
N SER A 585 19.29 -7.38 -3.16
CA SER A 585 19.59 -7.04 -1.77
C SER A 585 18.57 -7.65 -0.82
N ARG A 586 19.05 -8.20 0.29
CA ARG A 586 18.23 -8.75 1.37
C ARG A 586 17.88 -7.66 2.38
N PHE A 587 16.85 -7.91 3.17
CA PHE A 587 16.52 -7.06 4.31
C PHE A 587 17.71 -6.96 5.29
N PRO A 588 18.01 -5.78 5.88
CA PRO A 588 17.33 -4.50 5.66
C PRO A 588 17.93 -3.69 4.50
N ASN A 589 17.07 -3.18 3.62
CA ASN A 589 17.38 -2.31 2.49
C ASN A 589 18.55 -2.83 1.62
N LEU A 590 19.61 -2.02 1.47
CA LEU A 590 20.89 -2.40 0.85
C LEU A 590 21.94 -2.84 1.88
N ALA A 591 21.69 -2.61 3.17
CA ALA A 591 22.61 -3.00 4.23
C ALA A 591 22.60 -4.51 4.44
N GLY A 592 21.52 -5.22 4.09
CA GLY A 592 21.54 -6.68 3.95
C GLY A 592 22.42 -7.15 2.80
N GLY A 593 22.81 -8.43 2.82
CA GLY A 593 23.65 -9.01 1.76
C GLY A 593 22.91 -9.14 0.43
N TYR A 594 23.62 -9.38 -0.66
CA TYR A 594 23.01 -9.66 -1.97
C TYR A 594 23.00 -11.17 -2.23
N ALA A 595 21.84 -11.68 -2.61
CA ALA A 595 21.66 -13.06 -3.01
C ALA A 595 21.57 -13.18 -4.53
N ARG A 596 22.33 -14.10 -5.11
CA ARG A 596 22.37 -14.43 -6.53
C ARG A 596 21.20 -15.31 -6.91
N ILE A 597 20.56 -14.99 -8.02
CA ILE A 597 19.51 -15.79 -8.66
C ILE A 597 19.77 -15.76 -10.17
N ALA A 598 19.98 -16.94 -10.77
CA ALA A 598 20.10 -17.07 -12.22
C ALA A 598 18.76 -17.48 -12.83
N LEU A 599 18.40 -16.89 -13.97
CA LEU A 599 17.15 -17.23 -14.65
C LEU A 599 17.12 -18.71 -15.04
N ALA A 600 18.21 -19.22 -15.64
CA ALA A 600 18.31 -20.62 -16.05
C ALA A 600 18.15 -21.61 -14.88
N ASP A 601 18.78 -21.33 -13.73
CA ASP A 601 18.71 -22.20 -12.56
C ASP A 601 17.25 -22.35 -12.07
N VAL A 602 16.52 -21.24 -11.92
CA VAL A 602 15.12 -21.27 -11.46
C VAL A 602 14.20 -21.92 -12.50
N LEU A 603 14.47 -21.68 -13.78
CA LEU A 603 13.75 -22.30 -14.90
C LEU A 603 13.95 -23.83 -14.97
N ASP A 604 15.06 -24.33 -14.45
CA ASP A 604 15.40 -25.75 -14.29
C ASP A 604 14.97 -26.33 -12.94
N GLY A 605 14.25 -25.54 -12.11
CA GLY A 605 13.71 -25.96 -10.82
C GLY A 605 14.65 -25.77 -9.64
N LYS A 606 15.85 -25.21 -9.84
CA LYS A 606 16.78 -24.83 -8.76
C LYS A 606 16.41 -23.45 -8.23
N LEU A 607 15.52 -23.44 -7.23
CA LEU A 607 14.94 -22.23 -6.65
C LEU A 607 15.82 -21.58 -5.56
N GLU A 608 16.98 -22.16 -5.25
CA GLU A 608 17.85 -21.69 -4.18
C GLU A 608 18.65 -20.45 -4.61
N ALA A 609 18.56 -19.39 -3.82
CA ALA A 609 19.44 -18.25 -3.94
C ALA A 609 20.74 -18.53 -3.19
N THR A 610 21.84 -17.94 -3.64
CA THR A 610 23.14 -18.08 -2.95
C THR A 610 23.63 -16.71 -2.53
N GLU A 611 23.99 -16.53 -1.27
CA GLU A 611 24.64 -15.29 -0.84
C GLU A 611 25.99 -15.12 -1.54
N VAL A 612 26.20 -13.96 -2.16
CA VAL A 612 27.46 -13.63 -2.85
C VAL A 612 28.11 -12.39 -2.27
N ILE A 613 27.33 -11.42 -1.81
CA ILE A 613 27.83 -10.21 -1.16
C ILE A 613 27.31 -10.18 0.27
N PRO A 614 28.18 -10.10 1.28
CA PRO A 614 27.76 -10.10 2.67
C PRO A 614 26.91 -8.88 3.03
N ALA A 615 26.15 -9.03 4.11
CA ALA A 615 25.55 -7.89 4.78
C ALA A 615 26.63 -6.90 5.18
N SER A 616 26.31 -5.62 5.00
CA SER A 616 27.15 -4.53 5.46
C SER A 616 27.12 -4.44 6.98
N GLN A 617 28.20 -3.93 7.59
CA GLN A 617 28.36 -3.88 9.06
C GLN A 617 27.41 -2.89 9.77
N ASP A 618 26.59 -2.17 9.01
CA ASP A 618 25.77 -1.04 9.44
C ASP A 618 24.26 -1.29 9.27
N ALA A 619 23.83 -2.56 9.21
CA ALA A 619 22.42 -2.94 9.12
C ALA A 619 21.55 -2.40 10.28
N GLU A 620 22.06 -2.40 11.51
CA GLU A 620 21.35 -1.82 12.67
C GLU A 620 21.15 -0.31 12.51
N THR A 621 22.17 0.38 11.98
CA THR A 621 22.11 1.82 11.72
C THR A 621 21.07 2.13 10.63
N ALA A 622 20.99 1.31 9.57
CA ALA A 622 19.96 1.47 8.53
C ALA A 622 18.54 1.36 9.10
N LEU A 623 18.32 0.43 10.04
CA LEU A 623 17.04 0.30 10.75
C LEU A 623 16.77 1.50 11.67
N ALA A 624 17.80 2.04 12.33
CA ALA A 624 17.69 3.25 13.14
C ALA A 624 17.28 4.47 12.29
N VAL A 625 17.80 4.60 11.06
CA VAL A 625 17.40 5.67 10.14
C VAL A 625 15.91 5.60 9.81
N ARG A 626 15.41 4.41 9.46
CA ARG A 626 13.98 4.18 9.19
C ARG A 626 13.12 4.59 10.38
N ARG A 627 13.49 4.15 11.58
CA ARG A 627 12.79 4.49 12.82
C ARG A 627 12.84 5.99 13.12
N GLY A 628 14.00 6.62 12.94
CA GLY A 628 14.16 8.06 13.11
C GLY A 628 13.20 8.86 12.21
N ARG A 629 13.08 8.48 10.93
CA ARG A 629 12.15 9.11 9.98
C ARG A 629 10.69 8.93 10.35
N GLU A 630 10.29 7.76 10.83
CA GLU A 630 8.93 7.53 11.36
C GLU A 630 8.61 8.48 12.52
N LEU A 631 9.57 8.66 13.45
CA LEU A 631 9.44 9.57 14.58
C LEU A 631 9.36 11.04 14.13
N LEU A 632 10.15 11.46 13.13
CA LEU A 632 10.06 12.81 12.54
C LEU A 632 8.65 13.07 11.95
N ARG A 633 8.11 12.12 11.19
CA ARG A 633 6.74 12.23 10.65
C ARG A 633 5.70 12.27 11.76
N ALA A 634 5.85 11.46 12.80
CA ALA A 634 4.94 11.45 13.95
C ALA A 634 5.01 12.78 14.73
N SER A 635 6.20 13.37 14.87
CA SER A 635 6.41 14.68 15.48
C SER A 635 5.65 15.78 14.73
N ARG A 636 5.75 15.83 13.39
CA ARG A 636 5.06 16.82 12.55
C ARG A 636 3.53 16.81 12.67
N ARG A 637 2.95 15.66 13.03
CA ARG A 637 1.49 15.47 13.18
C ARG A 637 1.00 15.67 14.61
N THR A 638 1.92 15.86 15.54
CA THR A 638 1.63 16.07 16.95
C THR A 638 1.97 17.52 17.30
N SER A 639 1.58 17.97 18.48
CA SER A 639 1.93 19.30 19.00
C SER A 639 2.40 19.25 20.45
N GLY A 640 2.99 20.36 20.90
CA GLY A 640 3.45 20.54 22.28
C GLY A 640 4.61 19.60 22.66
N GLU A 641 4.68 19.25 23.95
CA GLU A 641 5.75 18.43 24.52
C GLU A 641 5.91 17.06 23.86
N ARG A 642 4.80 16.47 23.41
CA ARG A 642 4.85 15.17 22.72
C ARG A 642 5.55 15.27 21.36
N ALA A 643 5.34 16.35 20.60
CA ALA A 643 6.05 16.57 19.35
C ALA A 643 7.55 16.76 19.60
N LYS A 644 7.91 17.56 20.60
CA LYS A 644 9.31 17.76 21.02
C LYS A 644 9.97 16.44 21.42
N ALA A 645 9.32 15.62 22.25
CA ALA A 645 9.86 14.32 22.67
C ALA A 645 10.14 13.38 21.49
N LEU A 646 9.21 13.31 20.53
CA LEU A 646 9.38 12.52 19.31
C LEU A 646 10.54 13.06 18.44
N ALA A 647 10.68 14.38 18.31
CA ALA A 647 11.79 14.99 17.58
C ALA A 647 13.15 14.73 18.27
N ASP A 648 13.19 14.78 19.60
CA ASP A 648 14.40 14.50 20.38
C ASP A 648 14.81 13.02 20.27
N GLU A 649 13.85 12.09 20.32
CA GLU A 649 14.09 10.65 20.09
C GLU A 649 14.58 10.40 18.66
N ALA A 650 13.98 11.05 17.66
CA ALA A 650 14.41 10.95 16.26
C ALA A 650 15.86 11.40 16.06
N ALA A 651 16.25 12.53 16.66
CA ALA A 651 17.61 13.06 16.56
C ALA A 651 18.66 12.20 17.28
N ALA A 652 18.27 11.45 18.30
CA ALA A 652 19.15 10.46 18.94
C ALA A 652 19.47 9.30 17.98
N LEU A 653 18.53 8.93 17.10
CA LEU A 653 18.73 7.92 16.06
C LEU A 653 19.39 8.49 14.78
N LEU A 654 19.24 9.80 14.56
CA LEU A 654 19.72 10.53 13.38
C LEU A 654 20.67 11.67 13.79
N PRO A 655 21.81 11.37 14.45
CA PRO A 655 22.69 12.41 14.97
C PRO A 655 23.26 13.26 13.84
N GLY A 656 23.08 14.59 13.95
CA GLY A 656 23.57 15.55 12.97
C GLY A 656 22.79 15.60 11.65
N HIS A 657 21.68 14.86 11.52
CA HIS A 657 20.87 14.89 10.31
C HIS A 657 20.10 16.22 10.20
N PRO A 658 20.11 16.90 9.03
CA PRO A 658 19.51 18.23 8.88
C PRO A 658 18.01 18.24 9.21
N GLU A 659 17.26 17.24 8.74
CA GLU A 659 15.82 17.13 9.02
C GLU A 659 15.53 16.92 10.51
N ALA A 660 16.37 16.15 11.22
CA ALA A 660 16.15 15.88 12.65
C ALA A 660 16.47 17.12 13.50
N LEU A 661 17.57 17.80 13.20
CA LEU A 661 17.94 19.08 13.81
C LEU A 661 16.86 20.15 13.58
N PHE A 662 16.34 20.21 12.36
CA PHE A 662 15.27 21.14 12.00
C PHE A 662 14.01 20.86 12.82
N GLU A 663 13.53 19.62 12.87
CA GLU A 663 12.34 19.28 13.66
C GLU A 663 12.52 19.52 15.16
N GLN A 664 13.71 19.25 15.70
CA GLN A 664 14.06 19.57 17.09
C GLN A 664 14.01 21.08 17.37
N GLY A 665 14.51 21.90 16.44
CA GLY A 665 14.47 23.36 16.54
C GLY A 665 13.04 23.90 16.42
N ARG A 666 12.31 23.45 15.41
CA ARG A 666 10.91 23.83 15.12
C ARG A 666 9.98 23.53 16.29
N THR A 667 10.09 22.35 16.89
CA THR A 667 9.25 21.95 18.04
C THR A 667 9.56 22.74 19.32
N ARG A 668 10.83 23.06 19.58
CA ARG A 668 11.22 23.96 20.70
C ARG A 668 10.71 25.38 20.49
N LEU A 669 10.85 25.91 19.27
CA LEU A 669 10.34 27.23 18.92
C LEU A 669 8.83 27.32 19.12
N ALA A 670 8.08 26.27 18.74
CA ALA A 670 6.64 26.17 18.95
C ALA A 670 6.24 26.16 20.45
N LEU A 671 7.14 25.72 21.34
CA LEU A 671 6.96 25.77 22.80
C LEU A 671 7.45 27.08 23.43
N GLY A 672 8.00 28.01 22.63
CA GLY A 672 8.54 29.29 23.09
C GLY A 672 10.00 29.23 23.54
N ASP A 673 10.68 28.08 23.45
CA ASP A 673 12.10 27.91 23.76
C ASP A 673 12.98 28.40 22.59
N ARG A 674 13.12 29.72 22.48
CA ARG A 674 13.92 30.36 21.43
C ARG A 674 15.42 30.11 21.60
N GLU A 675 15.90 30.11 22.85
CA GLU A 675 17.33 29.92 23.15
C GLU A 675 17.79 28.51 22.77
N GLY A 676 16.96 27.49 23.03
CA GLY A 676 17.22 26.12 22.61
C GLY A 676 17.02 25.87 21.11
N ALA A 677 16.06 26.55 20.48
CA ALA A 677 15.76 26.37 19.05
C ALA A 677 16.84 26.94 18.11
N LEU A 678 17.36 28.13 18.42
CA LEU A 678 18.30 28.85 17.54
C LEU A 678 19.55 28.05 17.16
N PRO A 679 20.31 27.42 18.08
CA PRO A 679 21.49 26.63 17.70
C PRO A 679 21.14 25.41 16.86
N LEU A 680 19.97 24.79 17.06
CA LEU A 680 19.52 23.64 16.29
C LEU A 680 19.14 24.02 14.85
N LEU A 681 18.44 25.14 14.67
CA LEU A 681 18.09 25.66 13.34
C LEU A 681 19.33 26.07 12.55
N ARG A 682 20.33 26.69 13.20
CA ARG A 682 21.63 26.98 12.57
C ARG A 682 22.36 25.70 12.19
N ALA A 683 22.44 24.74 13.11
CA ALA A 683 23.05 23.44 12.83
C ALA A 683 22.34 22.70 11.68
N ALA A 684 21.01 22.79 11.59
CA ALA A 684 20.25 22.21 10.47
C ALA A 684 20.61 22.87 9.13
N LEU A 685 20.80 24.19 9.10
CA LEU A 685 21.22 24.92 7.90
C LEU A 685 22.66 24.57 7.49
N ASP A 686 23.56 24.44 8.46
CA ASP A 686 24.96 24.04 8.26
C ASP A 686 25.09 22.56 7.83
N ALA A 687 24.18 21.70 8.30
CA ALA A 687 24.11 20.27 7.98
C ALA A 687 23.53 20.00 6.57
N THR A 688 23.43 21.02 5.72
CA THR A 688 23.01 20.92 4.32
C THR A 688 21.59 20.36 4.15
N PRO A 689 20.53 21.19 4.29
CA PRO A 689 19.15 20.76 4.09
C PRO A 689 18.94 20.05 2.75
N GLU A 690 18.16 18.97 2.77
CA GLU A 690 18.01 18.05 1.63
C GLU A 690 17.26 18.69 0.45
N TYR A 691 16.37 19.63 0.76
CA TYR A 691 15.47 20.30 -0.17
C TYR A 691 15.61 21.82 -0.11
N ALA A 692 15.43 22.48 -1.24
CA ALA A 692 15.45 23.96 -1.33
C ALA A 692 14.36 24.60 -0.46
N SER A 693 13.17 24.01 -0.42
CA SER A 693 12.04 24.46 0.40
C SER A 693 12.34 24.38 1.91
N GLN A 694 12.96 23.29 2.36
CA GLN A 694 13.38 23.14 3.75
C GLN A 694 14.44 24.18 4.15
N ARG A 695 15.41 24.44 3.26
CA ARG A 695 16.40 25.51 3.48
C ARG A 695 15.71 26.87 3.66
N ALA A 696 14.80 27.22 2.76
CA ALA A 696 14.06 28.48 2.82
C ALA A 696 13.23 28.61 4.12
N GLU A 697 12.59 27.52 4.56
CA GLU A 697 11.83 27.49 5.82
C GLU A 697 12.75 27.71 7.04
N ILE A 698 13.93 27.07 7.08
CA ILE A 698 14.91 27.30 8.14
C ILE A 698 15.37 28.76 8.16
N GLU A 699 15.69 29.33 7.00
CA GLU A 699 16.12 30.73 6.87
C GLU A 699 15.02 31.74 7.23
N GLU A 700 13.75 31.38 7.02
CA GLU A 700 12.61 32.18 7.50
C GLU A 700 12.49 32.12 9.03
N LEU A 701 12.60 30.95 9.65
CA LEU A 701 12.53 30.83 11.12
C LEU A 701 13.72 31.47 11.84
N LEU A 702 14.87 31.60 11.18
CA LEU A 702 16.07 32.26 11.72
C LEU A 702 15.99 33.79 11.66
N ARG A 703 15.15 34.36 10.78
CA ARG A 703 14.89 35.80 10.67
C ARG A 703 13.89 36.26 11.71
#